data_AF-A0A5C7I106-F1
#
_entry.id   AF-A0A5C7I106-F1
#
_cell.length_a   1.000
_cell.length_b   1.000
_cell.length_c   1.000
_cell.angle_alpha   90.00
_cell.angle_beta   90.00
_cell.angle_gamma   90.00
#
_symmetry.space_group_name_H-M   'P 1'
#
loop_
_entity.id
_entity.type
_entity.pdbx_description
1 polymer ?
#
loop_
_entity_poly.entity_id
_entity_poly.type
_entity_poly.pdbx_seq_one_letter_code
_entity_poly.pdbx_strand_id
1 'polypeptide(L)'
;MGESVNDISDRNVNNGIANLISARKALKLSLEKSKGLGLALDKAGPRLEEINQRLPSLEAAVRPIRADKEALAAVGGHINRAVGPAAAVLKVFDAVHGLENSLLSDPKNDLPGYLSVLKRLEEALKFLGDNCGLAIQWLEDIVEYLEDNLVADQKYLSNLKKSLKDLRELQNGEGRGLLDGGLLDAALDKLESEFRRLLTEHSVPLPMSTPPALGEQQCIAPSPLPVAVIHKLQAILGRLIANKRHEKCISIYVEVRSSNVRASLQALDLDYLEISIAEFNDVQSIERYISRWGRHLEFAVKHLFEAEYKLCIDVFERVGLDVWMGCFAKIAAQAGMLAFLQFGKTVTESKKDPIKLLKLLDIFASLNKLRLDFNRLFGGASCAEIQNLTRDLIKRVIDGVAEIFWELKVQVELQRQIPPPSDGNVPRLVSVITEYFNKLLGDDYKPLLIQALVIHRSWKHEKFQEKLLITEILNIIKAIELNVDAWVKAYEDTSLSQFFAMNNHWHLYKHLKGTRLGNLLGDSWLKEHEQSKEYYATVFLRDSWGKLPGLLSREGLIVFSGGRATARDLVKKRLKAFNEAFDNIYKKQSNWVISEKDLREKMCHLIYQAVLPVYRSYMQSYGALVAQDSSSSKYAKYTVENLEAMLLSLYQPKPGRYGSFKGMPTGGKFDIGVADLRRTASAVA
;
A
#
# COMPACT_ATOMS: atom_id res chain seq x y z
N MET A 1 -102.47 -125.16 -4.23
CA MET A 1 -103.75 -125.73 -3.73
C MET A 1 -104.34 -124.64 -2.85
N GLY A 2 -105.21 -123.74 -3.30
CA GLY A 2 -106.49 -123.89 -4.02
C GLY A 2 -107.58 -123.36 -3.06
N GLU A 3 -107.99 -122.09 -3.21
CA GLU A 3 -109.35 -121.63 -3.60
C GLU A 3 -110.10 -121.06 -2.36
N SER A 4 -111.00 -120.08 -2.35
CA SER A 4 -111.67 -119.15 -3.30
C SER A 4 -112.53 -118.19 -2.42
N VAL A 5 -112.42 -116.86 -2.52
CA VAL A 5 -113.24 -115.87 -3.27
C VAL A 5 -114.77 -115.92 -3.02
N ASN A 6 -115.27 -114.98 -2.20
CA ASN A 6 -116.42 -114.05 -2.42
C ASN A 6 -117.11 -113.69 -1.10
N ASP A 7 -117.03 -112.43 -0.67
CA ASP A 7 -118.19 -111.56 -0.86
C ASP A 7 -117.81 -110.08 -0.61
N ILE A 8 -117.93 -109.31 -1.69
CA ILE A 8 -117.56 -107.90 -1.86
C ILE A 8 -118.88 -107.18 -2.19
N SER A 9 -119.55 -106.55 -1.21
CA SER A 9 -120.59 -105.56 -1.55
C SER A 9 -120.89 -104.50 -0.49
N ASP A 10 -120.64 -104.73 0.81
CA ASP A 10 -121.01 -103.74 1.85
C ASP A 10 -119.87 -102.83 2.38
N ARG A 11 -118.62 -103.06 1.96
CA ARG A 11 -117.45 -102.27 2.42
C ARG A 11 -117.25 -100.94 1.66
N ASN A 12 -117.90 -100.72 0.51
CA ASN A 12 -117.64 -99.56 -0.34
C ASN A 12 -118.51 -98.33 -0.04
N VAL A 13 -119.71 -98.48 0.54
CA VAL A 13 -120.58 -97.33 0.87
C VAL A 13 -120.16 -96.66 2.18
N ASN A 14 -119.68 -97.43 3.17
CA ASN A 14 -119.18 -96.90 4.44
C ASN A 14 -117.84 -96.15 4.32
N ASN A 15 -117.03 -96.47 3.31
CA ASN A 15 -115.73 -95.80 3.09
C ASN A 15 -115.89 -94.42 2.41
N GLY A 16 -116.92 -94.25 1.56
CA GLY A 16 -117.24 -92.97 0.93
C GLY A 16 -117.74 -91.91 1.92
N ILE A 17 -118.56 -92.32 2.89
CA ILE A 17 -119.09 -91.42 3.95
C ILE A 17 -117.96 -91.04 4.94
N ALA A 18 -117.08 -91.98 5.29
CA ALA A 18 -115.93 -91.71 6.15
C ALA A 18 -114.93 -90.73 5.51
N ASN A 19 -114.70 -90.85 4.19
CA ASN A 19 -113.84 -89.93 3.44
C ASN A 19 -114.44 -88.53 3.30
N LEU A 20 -115.76 -88.41 3.11
CA LEU A 20 -116.46 -87.12 3.08
C LEU A 20 -116.47 -86.41 4.45
N ILE A 21 -116.63 -87.15 5.55
CA ILE A 21 -116.55 -86.59 6.90
C ILE A 21 -115.10 -86.16 7.22
N SER A 22 -114.10 -86.93 6.78
CA SER A 22 -112.69 -86.60 6.94
C SER A 22 -112.30 -85.37 6.10
N ALA A 23 -112.78 -85.27 4.85
CA ALA A 23 -112.59 -84.10 4.00
C ALA A 23 -113.28 -82.86 4.56
N ARG A 24 -114.51 -82.99 5.11
CA ARG A 24 -115.22 -81.88 5.78
C ARG A 24 -114.49 -81.43 7.05
N LYS A 25 -113.95 -82.36 7.85
CA LYS A 25 -113.12 -82.02 9.02
C LYS A 25 -111.83 -81.32 8.59
N ALA A 26 -111.15 -81.80 7.55
CA ALA A 26 -109.94 -81.20 7.02
C ALA A 26 -110.19 -79.78 6.44
N LEU A 27 -111.29 -79.58 5.71
CA LEU A 27 -111.69 -78.27 5.20
C LEU A 27 -112.05 -77.31 6.33
N LYS A 28 -112.77 -77.76 7.36
CA LYS A 28 -113.10 -76.93 8.52
C LYS A 28 -111.85 -76.55 9.31
N LEU A 29 -110.89 -77.47 9.44
CA LEU A 29 -109.59 -77.23 10.08
C LEU A 29 -108.70 -76.30 9.24
N SER A 30 -108.75 -76.41 7.92
CA SER A 30 -108.10 -75.50 6.95
C SER A 30 -108.69 -74.08 7.02
N LEU A 31 -110.02 -73.97 7.12
CA LEU A 31 -110.71 -72.68 7.23
C LEU A 31 -110.45 -72.00 8.58
N GLU A 32 -110.41 -72.76 9.68
CA GLU A 32 -109.99 -72.27 11.00
C GLU A 32 -108.52 -71.83 11.00
N LYS A 33 -107.62 -72.60 10.36
CA LYS A 33 -106.22 -72.18 10.16
C LYS A 33 -106.10 -70.91 9.31
N SER A 34 -106.91 -70.77 8.27
CA SER A 34 -106.94 -69.59 7.40
C SER A 34 -107.47 -68.36 8.15
N LYS A 35 -108.51 -68.51 8.99
CA LYS A 35 -108.98 -67.44 9.89
C LYS A 35 -107.95 -67.06 10.95
N GLY A 36 -107.25 -68.06 11.52
CA GLY A 36 -106.13 -67.83 12.44
C GLY A 36 -104.97 -67.08 11.78
N LEU A 37 -104.65 -67.41 10.53
CA LEU A 37 -103.66 -66.69 9.71
C LEU A 37 -104.12 -65.27 9.38
N GLY A 38 -105.39 -65.07 9.05
CA GLY A 38 -105.96 -63.73 8.80
C GLY A 38 -105.88 -62.81 10.02
N LEU A 39 -106.27 -63.31 11.20
CA LEU A 39 -106.14 -62.56 12.45
C LEU A 39 -104.68 -62.32 12.86
N ALA A 40 -103.76 -63.25 12.55
CA ALA A 40 -102.33 -63.05 12.77
C ALA A 40 -101.74 -61.99 11.83
N LEU A 41 -102.21 -61.93 10.58
CA LEU A 41 -101.84 -60.90 9.60
C LEU A 41 -102.38 -59.52 9.98
N ASP A 42 -103.64 -59.40 10.42
CA ASP A 42 -104.21 -58.14 10.92
C ASP A 42 -103.49 -57.62 12.17
N LYS A 43 -102.98 -58.53 13.01
CA LYS A 43 -102.17 -58.17 14.19
C LYS A 43 -100.71 -57.85 13.85
N ALA A 44 -100.21 -58.38 12.73
CA ALA A 44 -98.85 -58.14 12.23
C ALA A 44 -98.76 -56.85 11.40
N GLY A 45 -99.84 -56.44 10.71
CA GLY A 45 -99.92 -55.21 9.93
C GLY A 45 -99.45 -53.96 10.69
N PRO A 46 -100.05 -53.58 11.83
CA PRO A 46 -99.63 -52.41 12.59
C PRO A 46 -98.24 -52.55 13.21
N ARG A 47 -97.75 -53.78 13.48
CA ARG A 47 -96.37 -54.02 13.92
C ARG A 47 -95.36 -53.83 12.79
N LEU A 48 -95.70 -54.23 11.57
CA LEU A 48 -94.90 -53.97 10.39
C LEU A 48 -94.90 -52.48 10.05
N GLU A 49 -96.03 -51.79 10.19
CA GLU A 49 -96.13 -50.33 10.04
C GLU A 49 -95.28 -49.60 11.08
N GLU A 50 -95.31 -50.02 12.36
CA GLU A 50 -94.48 -49.47 13.44
C GLU A 50 -92.99 -49.73 13.19
N ILE A 51 -92.63 -50.93 12.74
CA ILE A 51 -91.25 -51.24 12.33
C ILE A 51 -90.86 -50.36 11.14
N ASN A 52 -91.73 -50.16 10.15
CA ASN A 52 -91.45 -49.33 8.98
C ASN A 52 -91.37 -47.83 9.33
N GLN A 53 -92.08 -47.35 10.34
CA GLN A 53 -91.96 -45.97 10.84
C GLN A 53 -90.72 -45.79 11.73
N ARG A 54 -90.29 -46.84 12.45
CA ARG A 54 -89.06 -46.85 13.24
C ARG A 54 -87.81 -47.14 12.41
N LEU A 55 -87.93 -47.75 11.24
CA LEU A 55 -86.79 -48.09 10.39
C LEU A 55 -86.04 -46.83 9.94
N PRO A 56 -86.65 -45.73 9.46
CA PRO A 56 -85.94 -44.52 9.08
C PRO A 56 -85.26 -43.83 10.26
N SER A 57 -85.87 -43.85 11.45
CA SER A 57 -85.29 -43.25 12.65
C SER A 57 -84.17 -44.10 13.25
N LEU A 58 -84.27 -45.42 13.18
CA LEU A 58 -83.19 -46.35 13.54
C LEU A 58 -82.06 -46.30 12.50
N GLU A 59 -82.38 -46.21 11.21
CA GLU A 59 -81.42 -46.08 10.12
C GLU A 59 -80.71 -44.72 10.17
N ALA A 60 -81.40 -43.65 10.57
CA ALA A 60 -80.79 -42.34 10.87
C ALA A 60 -79.93 -42.38 12.15
N ALA A 61 -80.36 -43.09 13.20
CA ALA A 61 -79.59 -43.24 14.45
C ALA A 61 -78.38 -44.17 14.30
N VAL A 62 -78.42 -45.13 13.38
CA VAL A 62 -77.33 -46.06 13.06
C VAL A 62 -76.41 -45.51 11.97
N ARG A 63 -76.84 -44.53 11.16
CA ARG A 63 -76.00 -43.83 10.16
C ARG A 63 -74.63 -43.37 10.67
N PRO A 64 -74.47 -42.79 11.87
CA PRO A 64 -73.14 -42.45 12.42
C PRO A 64 -72.30 -43.67 12.85
N ILE A 65 -72.92 -44.83 13.16
CA ILE A 65 -72.21 -46.07 13.49
C ILE A 65 -71.83 -46.86 12.23
N ARG A 66 -72.56 -46.62 11.13
CA ARG A 66 -72.32 -47.15 9.78
C ARG A 66 -71.51 -46.15 8.95
N ALA A 67 -70.45 -45.58 9.51
CA ALA A 67 -69.36 -45.10 8.65
C ALA A 67 -68.95 -46.29 7.77
N ASP A 68 -68.86 -46.07 6.47
CA ASP A 68 -68.70 -47.12 5.47
C ASP A 68 -67.61 -48.10 5.94
N LYS A 69 -67.91 -49.40 6.05
CA LYS A 69 -66.95 -50.37 6.62
C LYS A 69 -65.63 -50.35 5.83
N GLU A 70 -65.73 -50.01 4.54
CA GLU A 70 -64.62 -49.74 3.64
C GLU A 70 -63.91 -48.42 3.94
N ALA A 71 -64.62 -47.32 4.24
CA ALA A 71 -64.04 -46.05 4.66
C ALA A 71 -63.29 -46.18 5.99
N LEU A 72 -63.84 -46.85 7.01
CA LEU A 72 -63.14 -47.08 8.28
C LEU A 72 -61.89 -47.97 8.12
N ALA A 73 -61.94 -48.98 7.23
CA ALA A 73 -60.76 -49.80 6.90
C ALA A 73 -59.70 -48.98 6.14
N ALA A 74 -60.12 -48.10 5.23
CA ALA A 74 -59.25 -47.20 4.48
C ALA A 74 -58.66 -46.09 5.35
N VAL A 75 -59.40 -45.55 6.34
CA VAL A 75 -58.91 -44.57 7.32
C VAL A 75 -57.65 -45.09 8.02
N GLY A 76 -57.60 -46.36 8.41
CA GLY A 76 -56.39 -46.95 8.99
C GLY A 76 -55.18 -46.90 8.03
N GLY A 77 -55.40 -47.13 6.74
CA GLY A 77 -54.37 -47.00 5.69
C GLY A 77 -53.92 -45.55 5.46
N HIS A 78 -54.87 -44.61 5.41
CA HIS A 78 -54.59 -43.18 5.24
C HIS A 78 -53.88 -42.59 6.47
N ILE A 79 -54.30 -42.95 7.69
CA ILE A 79 -53.62 -42.56 8.94
C ILE A 79 -52.18 -43.06 8.96
N ASN A 80 -51.95 -44.34 8.66
CA ASN A 80 -50.59 -44.89 8.65
C ASN A 80 -49.71 -44.25 7.56
N ARG A 81 -50.31 -43.81 6.44
CA ARG A 81 -49.60 -43.16 5.34
C ARG A 81 -49.03 -41.79 5.69
N ALA A 82 -49.64 -41.01 6.60
CA ALA A 82 -49.02 -39.75 7.07
C ALA A 82 -48.35 -39.86 8.45
N VAL A 83 -48.88 -40.67 9.37
CA VAL A 83 -48.32 -40.81 10.73
C VAL A 83 -46.92 -41.41 10.68
N GLY A 84 -46.67 -42.40 9.81
CA GLY A 84 -45.34 -42.99 9.66
C GLY A 84 -44.27 -41.96 9.25
N PRO A 85 -44.47 -41.22 8.15
CA PRO A 85 -43.55 -40.15 7.76
C PRO A 85 -43.47 -38.98 8.75
N ALA A 86 -44.58 -38.58 9.38
CA ALA A 86 -44.56 -37.54 10.42
C ALA A 86 -43.75 -37.98 11.65
N ALA A 87 -43.87 -39.25 12.06
CA ALA A 87 -43.05 -39.82 13.13
C ALA A 87 -41.56 -39.92 12.74
N ALA A 88 -41.25 -40.15 11.47
CA ALA A 88 -39.87 -40.09 10.98
C ALA A 88 -39.29 -38.67 11.06
N VAL A 89 -40.07 -37.65 10.67
CA VAL A 89 -39.70 -36.24 10.82
C VAL A 89 -39.46 -35.88 12.29
N LEU A 90 -40.34 -36.30 13.21
CA LEU A 90 -40.16 -36.09 14.64
C LEU A 90 -38.89 -36.76 15.18
N LYS A 91 -38.56 -37.98 14.75
CA LYS A 91 -37.31 -38.64 15.13
C LYS A 91 -36.06 -37.89 14.66
N VAL A 92 -36.11 -37.27 13.47
CA VAL A 92 -35.00 -36.43 12.99
C VAL A 92 -34.92 -35.13 13.80
N PHE A 93 -36.06 -34.57 14.19
CA PHE A 93 -36.12 -33.40 15.07
C PHE A 93 -35.53 -33.69 16.46
N ASP A 94 -35.89 -34.83 17.08
CA ASP A 94 -35.30 -35.30 18.34
C ASP A 94 -33.79 -35.54 18.21
N ALA A 95 -33.34 -36.07 17.07
CA ALA A 95 -31.92 -36.25 16.79
C ALA A 95 -31.18 -34.91 16.68
N VAL A 96 -31.79 -33.88 16.09
CA VAL A 96 -31.24 -32.51 16.04
C VAL A 96 -31.04 -31.95 17.45
N HIS A 97 -32.05 -32.08 18.33
CA HIS A 97 -31.91 -31.67 19.74
C HIS A 97 -30.87 -32.51 20.50
N GLY A 98 -30.71 -33.80 20.17
CA GLY A 98 -29.65 -34.63 20.72
C GLY A 98 -28.22 -34.14 20.37
N LEU A 99 -28.06 -33.42 19.26
CA LEU A 99 -26.77 -32.85 18.84
C LEU A 99 -26.45 -31.52 19.54
N GLU A 100 -27.42 -30.88 20.19
CA GLU A 100 -27.28 -29.59 20.87
C GLU A 100 -26.16 -29.59 21.91
N ASN A 101 -26.11 -30.60 22.78
CA ASN A 101 -25.05 -30.72 23.80
C ASN A 101 -23.65 -30.88 23.19
N SER A 102 -23.54 -31.47 22.00
CA SER A 102 -22.26 -31.63 21.30
C SER A 102 -21.81 -30.35 20.61
N LEU A 103 -22.74 -29.52 20.13
CA LEU A 103 -22.48 -28.21 19.51
C LEU A 103 -22.32 -27.07 20.54
N LEU A 104 -22.79 -27.29 21.76
CA LEU A 104 -22.49 -26.43 22.91
C LEU A 104 -21.01 -26.52 23.33
N SER A 105 -20.34 -27.64 23.02
CA SER A 105 -18.92 -27.83 23.28
C SER A 105 -18.04 -26.91 22.41
N ASP A 106 -16.88 -26.51 22.94
CA ASP A 106 -15.94 -25.61 22.26
C ASP A 106 -15.21 -26.33 21.10
N PRO A 107 -15.22 -25.79 19.85
CA PRO A 107 -14.56 -26.43 18.71
C PRO A 107 -13.03 -26.52 18.86
N LYS A 108 -12.44 -25.85 19.86
CA LYS A 108 -11.00 -25.89 20.18
C LYS A 108 -10.47 -27.29 20.48
N ASN A 109 -11.26 -28.14 21.13
CA ASN A 109 -10.81 -29.44 21.65
C ASN A 109 -10.83 -30.55 20.57
N ASP A 110 -11.82 -30.54 19.68
CA ASP A 110 -11.97 -31.51 18.60
C ASP A 110 -12.64 -30.88 17.37
N LEU A 111 -11.86 -30.17 16.57
CA LEU A 111 -12.35 -29.51 15.36
C LEU A 111 -12.91 -30.51 14.33
N PRO A 112 -12.24 -31.64 14.00
CA PRO A 112 -12.80 -32.63 13.08
C PRO A 112 -14.12 -33.23 13.57
N GLY A 113 -14.22 -33.56 14.87
CA GLY A 113 -15.46 -34.03 15.48
C GLY A 113 -16.58 -32.99 15.40
N TYR A 114 -16.29 -31.74 15.76
CA TYR A 114 -17.25 -30.63 15.68
C TYR A 114 -17.76 -30.40 14.26
N LEU A 115 -16.87 -30.39 13.25
CA LEU A 115 -17.26 -30.23 11.85
C LEU A 115 -18.11 -31.43 11.36
N SER A 116 -17.87 -32.64 11.87
CA SER A 116 -18.69 -33.81 11.54
C SER A 116 -20.11 -33.71 12.12
N VAL A 117 -20.23 -33.26 13.37
CA VAL A 117 -21.52 -33.03 14.04
C VAL A 117 -22.31 -31.93 13.32
N LEU A 118 -21.63 -30.84 12.95
CA LEU A 118 -22.25 -29.75 12.19
C LEU A 118 -22.72 -30.23 10.80
N LYS A 119 -22.04 -31.22 10.19
CA LYS A 119 -22.47 -31.81 8.91
C LYS A 119 -23.76 -32.59 9.05
N ARG A 120 -23.85 -33.37 10.12
CA ARG A 120 -25.04 -34.14 10.45
C ARG A 120 -26.21 -33.21 10.77
N LEU A 121 -25.97 -32.08 11.42
CA LEU A 121 -26.97 -31.04 11.64
C LEU A 121 -27.45 -30.44 10.31
N GLU A 122 -26.55 -30.04 9.42
CA GLU A 122 -26.90 -29.51 8.08
C GLU A 122 -27.73 -30.51 7.26
N GLU A 123 -27.33 -31.79 7.24
CA GLU A 123 -28.04 -32.87 6.55
C GLU A 123 -29.42 -33.11 7.16
N ALA A 124 -29.53 -33.09 8.50
CA ALA A 124 -30.79 -33.24 9.21
C ALA A 124 -31.72 -32.05 8.97
N LEU A 125 -31.21 -30.81 8.96
CA LEU A 125 -32.01 -29.62 8.68
C LEU A 125 -32.49 -29.56 7.23
N LYS A 126 -31.65 -29.98 6.27
CA LYS A 126 -32.08 -30.14 4.88
C LYS A 126 -33.18 -31.18 4.76
N PHE A 127 -33.01 -32.34 5.41
CA PHE A 127 -34.03 -33.39 5.44
C PHE A 127 -35.34 -32.89 6.07
N LEU A 128 -35.29 -32.17 7.19
CA LEU A 128 -36.46 -31.57 7.82
C LEU A 128 -37.12 -30.54 6.90
N GLY A 129 -36.35 -29.66 6.27
CA GLY A 129 -36.86 -28.67 5.32
C GLY A 129 -37.60 -29.30 4.13
N ASP A 130 -37.08 -30.40 3.60
CA ASP A 130 -37.66 -31.11 2.44
C ASP A 130 -38.88 -31.97 2.83
N ASN A 131 -38.88 -32.57 4.02
CA ASN A 131 -39.91 -33.53 4.44
C ASN A 131 -41.01 -32.94 5.33
N CYS A 132 -40.77 -31.83 6.04
CA CYS A 132 -41.81 -31.17 6.85
C CYS A 132 -42.98 -30.66 5.99
N GLY A 133 -42.70 -30.15 4.78
CA GLY A 133 -43.76 -29.71 3.85
C GLY A 133 -44.63 -30.87 3.37
N LEU A 134 -44.00 -31.99 3.01
CA LEU A 134 -44.69 -33.21 2.62
C LEU A 134 -45.47 -33.82 3.78
N ALA A 135 -44.92 -33.81 5.00
CA ALA A 135 -45.60 -34.30 6.19
C ALA A 135 -46.83 -33.47 6.56
N ILE A 136 -46.75 -32.13 6.46
CA ILE A 136 -47.91 -31.24 6.67
C ILE A 136 -48.98 -31.50 5.61
N GLN A 137 -48.59 -31.66 4.34
CA GLN A 137 -49.52 -31.96 3.26
C GLN A 137 -50.21 -33.32 3.46
N TRP A 138 -49.48 -34.37 3.84
CA TRP A 138 -50.09 -35.68 4.13
C TRP A 138 -51.02 -35.64 5.35
N LEU A 139 -50.71 -34.82 6.35
CA LEU A 139 -51.60 -34.63 7.50
C LEU A 139 -52.87 -33.88 7.11
N GLU A 140 -52.76 -32.87 6.24
CA GLU A 140 -53.92 -32.15 5.67
C GLU A 140 -54.81 -33.06 4.84
N ASP A 141 -54.23 -33.90 3.97
CA ASP A 141 -54.96 -34.88 3.16
C ASP A 141 -55.76 -35.85 4.05
N ILE A 142 -55.24 -36.21 5.23
CA ILE A 142 -55.99 -37.02 6.21
C ILE A 142 -57.12 -36.22 6.84
N VAL A 143 -56.90 -34.95 7.20
CA VAL A 143 -57.94 -34.12 7.81
C VAL A 143 -59.10 -33.92 6.84
N GLU A 144 -58.80 -33.68 5.57
CA GLU A 144 -59.78 -33.57 4.47
C GLU A 144 -60.52 -34.89 4.31
N TYR A 145 -59.81 -36.03 4.27
CA TYR A 145 -60.43 -37.36 4.19
C TYR A 145 -61.34 -37.70 5.40
N LEU A 146 -60.94 -37.30 6.62
CA LEU A 146 -61.73 -37.49 7.84
C LEU A 146 -62.97 -36.60 7.88
N GLU A 147 -62.89 -35.41 7.29
CA GLU A 147 -64.02 -34.48 7.13
C GLU A 147 -65.01 -34.99 6.08
N ASP A 148 -64.52 -35.44 4.93
CA ASP A 148 -65.33 -35.95 3.82
C ASP A 148 -66.12 -37.22 4.17
N ASN A 149 -65.56 -38.08 5.03
CA ASN A 149 -66.18 -39.35 5.42
C ASN A 149 -66.93 -39.30 6.78
N LEU A 150 -67.04 -38.13 7.42
CA LEU A 150 -67.73 -37.92 8.72
C LEU A 150 -67.26 -38.87 9.84
N VAL A 151 -65.97 -39.24 9.85
CA VAL A 151 -65.44 -40.29 10.75
C VAL A 151 -65.00 -39.74 12.12
N ALA A 152 -64.93 -38.41 12.29
CA ALA A 152 -64.41 -37.78 13.51
C ALA A 152 -65.29 -36.64 14.03
N ASP A 153 -65.25 -36.40 15.35
CA ASP A 153 -65.97 -35.31 16.01
C ASP A 153 -65.55 -33.92 15.48
N GLN A 154 -66.52 -33.03 15.27
CA GLN A 154 -66.27 -31.65 14.79
C GLN A 154 -65.28 -30.86 15.67
N LYS A 155 -65.28 -31.12 16.99
CA LYS A 155 -64.35 -30.47 17.93
C LYS A 155 -62.92 -31.00 17.78
N TYR A 156 -62.75 -32.26 17.42
CA TYR A 156 -61.45 -32.87 17.17
C TYR A 156 -60.86 -32.37 15.83
N LEU A 157 -61.68 -32.36 14.77
CA LEU A 157 -61.27 -31.82 13.46
C LEU A 157 -60.91 -30.34 13.51
N SER A 158 -61.66 -29.52 14.26
CA SER A 158 -61.32 -28.09 14.43
C SER A 158 -60.02 -27.87 15.19
N ASN A 159 -59.72 -28.67 16.22
CA ASN A 159 -58.43 -28.62 16.91
C ASN A 159 -57.26 -29.08 16.02
N LEU A 160 -57.49 -30.12 15.21
CA LEU A 160 -56.51 -30.64 14.27
C LEU A 160 -56.20 -29.62 13.14
N LYS A 161 -57.25 -29.01 12.58
CA LYS A 161 -57.13 -27.91 11.60
C LYS A 161 -56.42 -26.70 12.19
N LYS A 162 -56.70 -26.35 13.46
CA LYS A 162 -55.98 -25.27 14.15
C LYS A 162 -54.50 -25.60 14.31
N SER A 163 -54.16 -26.81 14.75
CA SER A 163 -52.78 -27.25 14.92
C SER A 163 -52.01 -27.31 13.59
N LEU A 164 -52.67 -27.73 12.49
CA LEU A 164 -52.07 -27.71 11.15
C LEU A 164 -51.91 -26.29 10.61
N LYS A 165 -52.87 -25.40 10.89
CA LYS A 165 -52.74 -23.98 10.56
C LYS A 165 -51.56 -23.36 11.32
N ASP A 166 -51.40 -23.64 12.60
CA ASP A 166 -50.27 -23.18 13.41
C ASP A 166 -48.94 -23.72 12.86
N LEU A 167 -48.87 -25.02 12.49
CA LEU A 167 -47.68 -25.62 11.85
C LEU A 167 -47.37 -25.02 10.48
N ARG A 168 -48.38 -24.72 9.68
CA ARG A 168 -48.24 -24.09 8.35
C ARG A 168 -47.81 -22.63 8.48
N GLU A 169 -48.30 -21.90 9.48
CA GLU A 169 -47.85 -20.54 9.79
C GLU A 169 -46.39 -20.54 10.28
N LEU A 170 -45.98 -21.52 11.10
CA LEU A 170 -44.58 -21.72 11.52
C LEU A 170 -43.66 -22.08 10.34
N GLN A 171 -44.16 -22.82 9.34
CA GLN A 171 -43.41 -23.18 8.14
C GLN A 171 -43.31 -22.03 7.11
N ASN A 172 -44.37 -21.23 6.95
CA ASN A 172 -44.47 -20.18 5.94
C ASN A 172 -44.00 -18.80 6.41
N GLY A 173 -43.88 -18.56 7.72
CA GLY A 173 -43.21 -17.37 8.25
C GLY A 173 -41.70 -17.37 8.01
N GLU A 174 -40.98 -16.39 8.58
CA GLU A 174 -39.50 -16.33 8.60
C GLU A 174 -38.85 -17.59 9.26
N GLY A 175 -39.67 -18.52 9.78
CA GLY A 175 -39.30 -19.76 10.45
C GLY A 175 -38.72 -20.90 9.59
N ARG A 176 -38.52 -20.72 8.28
CA ARG A 176 -37.64 -21.65 7.51
C ARG A 176 -36.20 -21.69 8.07
N GLY A 177 -35.78 -20.64 8.79
CA GLY A 177 -34.48 -20.55 9.45
C GLY A 177 -34.47 -20.92 10.94
N LEU A 178 -35.58 -21.40 11.52
CA LEU A 178 -35.73 -21.64 12.97
C LEU A 178 -36.02 -23.09 13.36
N LEU A 179 -35.93 -24.04 12.44
CA LEU A 179 -36.13 -25.48 12.75
C LEU A 179 -35.15 -26.01 13.81
N ASP A 180 -34.08 -25.27 14.07
CA ASP A 180 -33.02 -25.55 15.04
C ASP A 180 -32.96 -24.52 16.19
N GLY A 181 -33.86 -23.54 16.25
CA GLY A 181 -33.81 -22.45 17.24
C GLY A 181 -32.58 -21.54 17.17
N GLY A 182 -31.88 -21.48 16.02
CA GLY A 182 -30.65 -20.71 15.85
C GLY A 182 -29.37 -21.45 16.26
N LEU A 183 -29.46 -22.77 16.51
CA LEU A 183 -28.32 -23.61 16.87
C LEU A 183 -27.23 -23.63 15.78
N LEU A 184 -27.61 -23.67 14.51
CA LEU A 184 -26.68 -23.65 13.37
C LEU A 184 -25.95 -22.31 13.32
N ASP A 185 -26.66 -21.19 13.44
CA ASP A 185 -26.03 -19.86 13.45
C ASP A 185 -25.08 -19.69 14.64
N ALA A 186 -25.48 -20.10 15.84
CA ALA A 186 -24.62 -20.08 17.02
C ALA A 186 -23.39 -20.99 16.86
N ALA A 187 -23.54 -22.16 16.24
CA ALA A 187 -22.46 -23.09 15.99
C ALA A 187 -21.48 -22.57 14.91
N LEU A 188 -21.98 -21.87 13.89
CA LEU A 188 -21.18 -21.19 12.87
C LEU A 188 -20.47 -19.96 13.45
N ASP A 189 -21.10 -19.19 14.34
CA ASP A 189 -20.47 -18.07 15.07
C ASP A 189 -19.29 -18.55 15.94
N LYS A 190 -19.42 -19.73 16.57
CA LYS A 190 -18.30 -20.39 17.27
C LYS A 190 -17.17 -20.78 16.31
N LEU A 191 -17.47 -21.28 15.12
CA LEU A 191 -16.44 -21.56 14.11
C LEU A 191 -15.75 -20.29 13.60
N GLU A 192 -16.49 -19.19 13.43
CA GLU A 192 -15.92 -17.89 13.08
C GLU A 192 -14.99 -17.38 14.19
N SER A 193 -15.39 -17.57 15.45
CA SER A 193 -14.57 -17.22 16.62
C SER A 193 -13.29 -18.07 16.71
N GLU A 194 -13.38 -19.37 16.45
CA GLU A 194 -12.24 -20.28 16.39
C GLU A 194 -11.31 -19.97 15.20
N PHE A 195 -11.87 -19.57 14.05
CA PHE A 195 -11.11 -19.09 12.91
C PHE A 195 -10.29 -17.84 13.27
N ARG A 196 -10.93 -16.86 13.94
CA ARG A 196 -10.23 -15.67 14.45
C ARG A 196 -9.14 -16.07 15.45
N ARG A 197 -9.44 -16.93 16.42
CA ARG A 197 -8.50 -17.37 17.46
C ARG A 197 -7.27 -18.05 16.87
N LEU A 198 -7.46 -19.02 15.96
CA LEU A 198 -6.36 -19.72 15.28
C LEU A 198 -5.48 -18.75 14.48
N LEU A 199 -6.07 -17.75 13.83
CA LEU A 199 -5.29 -16.72 13.17
C LEU A 199 -4.53 -15.86 14.18
N THR A 200 -5.16 -15.36 15.23
CA THR A 200 -4.54 -14.45 16.20
C THR A 200 -3.43 -15.12 17.02
N GLU A 201 -3.63 -16.35 17.50
CA GLU A 201 -2.64 -17.06 18.33
C GLU A 201 -1.38 -17.45 17.55
N HIS A 202 -1.51 -17.68 16.23
CA HIS A 202 -0.39 -18.13 15.40
C HIS A 202 0.17 -17.02 14.50
N SER A 203 -0.41 -15.81 14.51
CA SER A 203 0.14 -14.65 13.81
C SER A 203 1.16 -13.95 14.70
N VAL A 204 2.44 -14.03 14.32
CA VAL A 204 3.52 -13.29 14.98
C VAL A 204 4.05 -12.22 14.03
N PRO A 205 4.20 -10.95 14.49
CA PRO A 205 4.83 -9.92 13.69
C PRO A 205 6.27 -10.30 13.33
N LEU A 206 6.65 -10.09 12.08
CA LEU A 206 8.00 -10.38 11.59
C LEU A 206 8.89 -9.17 11.82
N PRO A 207 9.90 -9.23 12.70
CA PRO A 207 10.85 -8.13 12.87
C PRO A 207 11.79 -8.07 11.65
N MET A 208 12.14 -6.86 11.22
CA MET A 208 13.26 -6.68 10.30
C MET A 208 14.54 -7.03 11.06
N SER A 209 15.15 -8.17 10.71
CA SER A 209 16.49 -8.50 11.20
C SER A 209 17.47 -7.50 10.61
N THR A 210 18.33 -6.90 11.45
CA THR A 210 19.48 -6.11 10.98
C THR A 210 20.34 -6.97 10.05
N PRO A 211 21.05 -6.35 9.07
CA PRO A 211 21.87 -7.13 8.14
C PRO A 211 22.87 -7.99 8.91
N PRO A 212 23.05 -9.28 8.57
CA PRO A 212 24.03 -10.10 9.24
C PRO A 212 25.42 -9.51 8.98
N ALA A 213 26.23 -9.44 10.02
CA ALA A 213 27.67 -9.32 9.85
C ALA A 213 28.14 -10.48 8.97
N LEU A 214 29.08 -10.18 8.06
CA LEU A 214 29.68 -11.11 7.09
C LEU A 214 29.73 -12.57 7.59
N GLY A 215 28.93 -13.46 6.99
CA GLY A 215 29.15 -14.91 7.09
C GLY A 215 27.95 -15.79 7.44
N GLU A 216 26.77 -15.27 7.78
CA GLU A 216 25.62 -16.13 8.08
C GLU A 216 24.67 -16.30 6.88
N GLN A 217 24.37 -17.57 6.57
CA GLN A 217 23.40 -18.00 5.55
C GLN A 217 22.07 -17.23 5.68
N GLN A 218 21.47 -16.86 4.55
CA GLN A 218 20.11 -16.31 4.48
C GLN A 218 19.14 -17.28 5.16
N CYS A 219 18.74 -16.97 6.39
CA CYS A 219 17.74 -17.74 7.09
C CYS A 219 16.40 -17.53 6.38
N ILE A 220 15.89 -18.59 5.75
CA ILE A 220 14.55 -18.64 5.17
C ILE A 220 13.58 -18.19 6.26
N ALA A 221 12.81 -17.13 6.00
CA ALA A 221 11.82 -16.64 6.95
C ALA A 221 10.89 -17.80 7.37
N PRO A 222 10.62 -17.99 8.67
CA PRO A 222 9.73 -19.06 9.12
C PRO A 222 8.35 -18.90 8.48
N SER A 223 7.67 -20.01 8.19
CA SER A 223 6.35 -19.95 7.57
C SER A 223 5.40 -19.09 8.44
N PRO A 224 4.55 -18.25 7.84
CA PRO A 224 3.76 -17.27 8.59
C PRO A 224 2.71 -17.90 9.51
N LEU A 225 2.33 -19.15 9.19
CA LEU A 225 1.49 -20.02 10.00
C LEU A 225 2.00 -21.48 9.86
N PRO A 226 1.86 -22.34 10.89
CA PRO A 226 2.15 -23.76 10.77
C PRO A 226 1.18 -24.46 9.80
N VAL A 227 1.66 -25.43 9.03
CA VAL A 227 0.85 -26.20 8.04
C VAL A 227 -0.38 -26.85 8.68
N ALA A 228 -0.26 -27.36 9.90
CA ALA A 228 -1.39 -27.93 10.65
C ALA A 228 -2.51 -26.91 10.91
N VAL A 229 -2.16 -25.64 11.12
CA VAL A 229 -3.13 -24.55 11.32
C VAL A 229 -3.79 -24.18 10.00
N ILE A 230 -3.03 -24.13 8.90
CA ILE A 230 -3.57 -23.88 7.56
C ILE A 230 -4.63 -24.92 7.19
N HIS A 231 -4.37 -26.21 7.42
CA HIS A 231 -5.36 -27.26 7.18
C HIS A 231 -6.63 -27.11 8.03
N LYS A 232 -6.50 -26.69 9.30
CA LYS A 232 -7.65 -26.38 10.16
C LYS A 232 -8.45 -25.20 9.63
N LEU A 233 -7.79 -24.12 9.19
CA LEU A 233 -8.42 -22.94 8.59
C LEU A 233 -9.15 -23.29 7.29
N GLN A 234 -8.53 -24.08 6.41
CA GLN A 234 -9.16 -24.58 5.18
C GLN A 234 -10.41 -25.42 5.47
N ALA A 235 -10.37 -26.28 6.50
CA ALA A 235 -11.51 -27.10 6.89
C ALA A 235 -12.68 -26.25 7.40
N ILE A 236 -12.41 -25.24 8.23
CA ILE A 236 -13.42 -24.27 8.71
C ILE A 236 -14.00 -23.48 7.53
N LEU A 237 -13.12 -22.96 6.66
CA LEU A 237 -13.50 -22.17 5.49
C LEU A 237 -14.42 -22.96 4.54
N GLY A 238 -14.10 -24.23 4.26
CA GLY A 238 -14.93 -25.10 3.43
C GLY A 238 -16.36 -25.25 3.97
N ARG A 239 -16.55 -25.27 5.30
CA ARG A 239 -17.88 -25.35 5.93
C ARG A 239 -18.61 -24.03 5.95
N LEU A 240 -17.91 -22.92 6.16
CA LEU A 240 -18.52 -21.59 6.12
C LEU A 240 -18.93 -21.19 4.69
N ILE A 241 -18.22 -21.68 3.67
CA ILE A 241 -18.62 -21.53 2.26
C ILE A 241 -19.91 -22.30 1.97
N ALA A 242 -20.03 -23.54 2.45
CA ALA A 242 -21.24 -24.35 2.27
C ALA A 242 -22.51 -23.66 2.83
N ASN A 243 -22.35 -22.85 3.90
CA ASN A 243 -23.40 -22.07 4.53
C ASN A 243 -23.49 -20.60 4.07
N LYS A 244 -22.85 -20.24 2.94
CA LYS A 244 -22.85 -18.88 2.37
C LYS A 244 -22.32 -17.77 3.31
N ARG A 245 -21.55 -18.10 4.35
CA ARG A 245 -20.95 -17.17 5.33
C ARG A 245 -19.48 -16.81 5.04
N HIS A 246 -19.03 -17.01 3.82
CA HIS A 246 -17.61 -16.81 3.43
C HIS A 246 -17.14 -15.35 3.51
N GLU A 247 -18.01 -14.36 3.30
CA GLU A 247 -17.64 -12.94 3.36
C GLU A 247 -17.16 -12.50 4.75
N LYS A 248 -17.83 -12.95 5.82
CA LYS A 248 -17.42 -12.67 7.21
C LYS A 248 -16.04 -13.27 7.51
N CYS A 249 -15.79 -14.49 7.03
CA CYS A 249 -14.50 -15.17 7.18
C CYS A 249 -13.37 -14.40 6.48
N ILE A 250 -13.62 -13.94 5.26
CA ILE A 250 -12.68 -13.11 4.50
C ILE A 250 -12.40 -11.81 5.26
N SER A 251 -13.43 -11.16 5.82
CA SER A 251 -13.27 -9.93 6.61
C SER A 251 -12.39 -10.17 7.85
N ILE A 252 -12.66 -11.23 8.61
CA ILE A 252 -11.86 -11.62 9.78
C ILE A 252 -10.41 -11.91 9.39
N TYR A 253 -10.20 -12.66 8.30
CA TYR A 253 -8.86 -12.98 7.81
C TYR A 253 -8.08 -11.72 7.45
N VAL A 254 -8.69 -10.83 6.65
CA VAL A 254 -8.08 -9.56 6.23
C VAL A 254 -7.79 -8.67 7.44
N GLU A 255 -8.70 -8.56 8.41
CA GLU A 255 -8.50 -7.76 9.63
C GLU A 255 -7.30 -8.26 10.45
N VAL A 256 -7.26 -9.55 10.78
CA VAL A 256 -6.19 -10.12 11.61
C VAL A 256 -4.84 -10.07 10.91
N ARG A 257 -4.77 -10.47 9.63
CA ARG A 257 -3.50 -10.49 8.88
C ARG A 257 -3.01 -9.09 8.54
N SER A 258 -3.89 -8.16 8.15
CA SER A 258 -3.48 -6.77 7.92
C SER A 258 -2.97 -6.10 9.20
N SER A 259 -3.59 -6.38 10.34
CA SER A 259 -3.13 -5.90 11.65
C SER A 259 -1.74 -6.47 11.99
N ASN A 260 -1.50 -7.76 11.74
CA ASN A 260 -0.19 -8.38 11.97
C ASN A 260 0.93 -7.77 11.10
N VAL A 261 0.66 -7.55 9.81
CA VAL A 261 1.61 -6.89 8.91
C VAL A 261 1.84 -5.45 9.34
N ARG A 262 0.77 -4.73 9.72
CA ARG A 262 0.88 -3.35 10.22
C ARG A 262 1.72 -3.26 11.49
N ALA A 263 1.55 -4.19 12.43
CA ALA A 263 2.38 -4.25 13.64
C ALA A 263 3.86 -4.50 13.30
N SER A 264 4.13 -5.35 12.31
CA SER A 264 5.50 -5.58 11.80
C SER A 264 6.11 -4.31 11.18
N LEU A 265 5.29 -3.53 10.47
CA LEU A 265 5.70 -2.27 9.85
C LEU A 265 5.88 -1.14 10.88
N GLN A 266 5.02 -1.04 11.89
CA GLN A 266 5.12 -0.02 12.95
C GLN A 266 6.41 -0.15 13.77
N ALA A 267 6.96 -1.36 13.90
CA ALA A 267 8.27 -1.58 14.53
C ALA A 267 9.44 -0.89 13.80
N LEU A 268 9.25 -0.42 12.56
CA LEU A 268 10.27 0.24 11.75
C LEU A 268 10.35 1.76 11.93
N ASP A 269 9.52 2.34 12.82
CA ASP A 269 9.45 3.79 13.05
C ASP A 269 9.14 4.54 11.73
N LEU A 270 7.88 4.45 11.31
CA LEU A 270 7.40 4.93 10.01
C LEU A 270 6.90 6.37 10.01
N ASP A 271 7.13 7.12 11.09
CA ASP A 271 6.68 8.51 11.26
C ASP A 271 7.15 9.42 10.11
N TYR A 272 8.29 9.10 9.50
CA TYR A 272 8.82 9.83 8.34
C TYR A 272 7.94 9.73 7.07
N LEU A 273 7.02 8.76 6.98
CA LEU A 273 6.11 8.63 5.83
C LEU A 273 5.04 9.72 5.81
N GLU A 274 4.74 10.33 6.95
CA GLU A 274 3.69 11.34 7.12
C GLU A 274 4.21 12.78 6.98
N ILE A 275 5.49 12.96 6.64
CA ILE A 275 6.12 14.27 6.47
C ILE A 275 5.37 15.10 5.43
N SER A 276 5.02 16.33 5.81
CA SER A 276 4.36 17.28 4.91
C SER A 276 5.31 17.83 3.85
N ILE A 277 4.78 18.32 2.72
CA ILE A 277 5.59 18.95 1.66
C ILE A 277 6.37 20.17 2.21
N ALA A 278 5.81 20.90 3.17
CA ALA A 278 6.46 22.07 3.77
C ALA A 278 7.70 21.65 4.57
N GLU A 279 7.57 20.66 5.45
CA GLU A 279 8.68 20.11 6.22
C GLU A 279 9.70 19.45 5.31
N PHE A 280 9.26 18.76 4.25
CA PHE A 280 10.17 18.20 3.26
C PHE A 280 11.10 19.28 2.70
N ASN A 281 10.57 20.41 2.23
CA ASN A 281 11.41 21.45 1.62
C ASN A 281 12.43 22.12 2.58
N ASP A 282 12.22 22.02 3.90
CA ASP A 282 13.06 22.69 4.90
C ASP A 282 14.07 21.72 5.57
N VAL A 283 13.83 20.41 5.50
CA VAL A 283 14.58 19.41 6.26
C VAL A 283 15.80 18.88 5.50
N GLN A 284 16.99 19.14 6.02
CA GLN A 284 18.27 18.66 5.44
C GLN A 284 18.44 17.13 5.50
N SER A 285 17.61 16.40 6.26
CA SER A 285 17.71 14.95 6.46
C SER A 285 16.90 14.10 5.48
N ILE A 286 16.31 14.68 4.43
CA ILE A 286 15.50 13.95 3.43
C ILE A 286 16.28 12.78 2.80
N GLU A 287 17.56 12.96 2.51
CA GLU A 287 18.39 11.90 1.92
C GLU A 287 18.39 10.63 2.78
N ARG A 288 18.41 10.82 4.10
CA ARG A 288 18.31 9.72 5.06
C ARG A 288 16.91 9.09 5.04
N TYR A 289 15.85 9.89 4.90
CA TYR A 289 14.49 9.36 4.80
C TYR A 289 14.23 8.59 3.52
N ILE A 290 14.72 9.04 2.37
CA ILE A 290 14.60 8.29 1.10
C ILE A 290 15.40 6.98 1.17
N SER A 291 16.59 7.01 1.76
CA SER A 291 17.39 5.79 1.99
C SER A 291 16.72 4.82 2.97
N ARG A 292 16.08 5.32 4.03
CA ARG A 292 15.25 4.50 4.94
C ARG A 292 14.03 3.94 4.21
N TRP A 293 13.32 4.77 3.45
CA TRP A 293 12.16 4.41 2.64
C TRP A 293 12.46 3.27 1.68
N GLY A 294 13.56 3.34 0.92
CA GLY A 294 13.94 2.28 -0.01
C GLY A 294 14.18 0.93 0.69
N ARG A 295 14.85 0.94 1.84
CA ARG A 295 15.10 -0.28 2.64
C ARG A 295 13.83 -0.85 3.26
N HIS A 296 12.98 0.00 3.82
CA HIS A 296 11.72 -0.41 4.43
C HIS A 296 10.74 -0.94 3.38
N LEU A 297 10.68 -0.29 2.22
CA LEU A 297 9.87 -0.75 1.09
C LEU A 297 10.36 -2.11 0.56
N GLU A 298 11.67 -2.29 0.41
CA GLU A 298 12.24 -3.58 0.01
C GLU A 298 11.87 -4.68 1.00
N PHE A 299 11.97 -4.40 2.31
CA PHE A 299 11.59 -5.38 3.32
C PHE A 299 10.10 -5.71 3.30
N ALA A 300 9.24 -4.69 3.20
CA ALA A 300 7.81 -4.86 3.11
C ALA A 300 7.42 -5.74 1.91
N VAL A 301 7.99 -5.48 0.73
CA VAL A 301 7.68 -6.22 -0.50
C VAL A 301 8.24 -7.64 -0.48
N LYS A 302 9.53 -7.81 -0.18
CA LYS A 302 10.21 -9.12 -0.31
C LYS A 302 9.97 -10.08 0.84
N HIS A 303 9.62 -9.58 2.02
CA HIS A 303 9.44 -10.43 3.19
C HIS A 303 7.99 -10.45 3.66
N LEU A 304 7.37 -9.29 3.91
CA LEU A 304 6.01 -9.25 4.48
C LEU A 304 4.95 -9.60 3.42
N PHE A 305 4.88 -8.86 2.32
CA PHE A 305 3.86 -9.07 1.29
C PHE A 305 4.10 -10.38 0.52
N GLU A 306 5.35 -10.79 0.33
CA GLU A 306 5.66 -12.12 -0.21
C GLU A 306 5.12 -13.26 0.66
N ALA A 307 5.29 -13.15 1.97
CA ALA A 307 4.77 -14.12 2.93
C ALA A 307 3.24 -14.16 2.94
N GLU A 308 2.58 -13.00 2.98
CA GLU A 308 1.11 -12.94 2.92
C GLU A 308 0.55 -13.41 1.58
N TYR A 309 1.24 -13.13 0.47
CA TYR A 309 0.81 -13.59 -0.85
C TYR A 309 0.77 -15.12 -0.92
N LYS A 310 1.83 -15.79 -0.45
CA LYS A 310 1.86 -17.26 -0.34
C LYS A 310 0.80 -17.78 0.62
N LEU A 311 0.65 -17.14 1.78
CA LEU A 311 -0.32 -17.57 2.77
C LEU A 311 -1.77 -17.45 2.27
N CYS A 312 -2.10 -16.37 1.55
CA CYS A 312 -3.41 -16.21 0.93
C CYS A 312 -3.69 -17.34 -0.07
N ILE A 313 -2.70 -17.74 -0.88
CA ILE A 313 -2.83 -18.89 -1.79
C ILE A 313 -3.11 -20.15 -0.98
N ASP A 314 -2.29 -20.44 0.03
CA ASP A 314 -2.40 -21.66 0.83
C ASP A 314 -3.75 -21.75 1.56
N VAL A 315 -4.26 -20.66 2.15
CA VAL A 315 -5.52 -20.69 2.92
C VAL A 315 -6.75 -20.80 2.01
N PHE A 316 -6.73 -20.18 0.83
CA PHE A 316 -7.90 -20.05 -0.05
C PHE A 316 -7.82 -20.92 -1.33
N GLU A 317 -6.84 -21.82 -1.43
CA GLU A 317 -6.58 -22.70 -2.58
C GLU A 317 -7.85 -23.34 -3.16
N ARG A 318 -8.79 -23.77 -2.30
CA ARG A 318 -10.00 -24.51 -2.66
C ARG A 318 -11.21 -23.63 -3.04
N VAL A 319 -11.10 -22.31 -2.93
CA VAL A 319 -12.23 -21.35 -3.01
C VAL A 319 -12.29 -20.62 -4.36
N GLY A 320 -11.18 -20.59 -5.10
CA GLY A 320 -11.08 -19.97 -6.43
C GLY A 320 -10.07 -18.82 -6.49
N LEU A 321 -9.56 -18.54 -7.70
CA LEU A 321 -8.43 -17.62 -7.93
C LEU A 321 -8.72 -16.15 -7.54
N ASP A 322 -9.96 -15.70 -7.72
CA ASP A 322 -10.32 -14.28 -7.50
C ASP A 322 -10.40 -13.91 -6.00
N VAL A 323 -10.70 -14.89 -5.14
CA VAL A 323 -10.95 -14.65 -3.72
C VAL A 323 -9.65 -14.37 -2.96
N TRP A 324 -8.61 -15.18 -3.19
CA TRP A 324 -7.33 -15.02 -2.48
C TRP A 324 -6.58 -13.75 -2.93
N MET A 325 -6.63 -13.42 -4.24
CA MET A 325 -6.08 -12.16 -4.76
C MET A 325 -6.82 -10.95 -4.20
N GLY A 326 -8.14 -11.03 -4.04
CA GLY A 326 -8.94 -10.00 -3.36
C GLY A 326 -8.55 -9.82 -1.90
N CYS A 327 -8.32 -10.91 -1.16
CA CYS A 327 -7.85 -10.86 0.22
C CYS A 327 -6.47 -10.22 0.33
N PHE A 328 -5.52 -10.68 -0.48
CA PHE A 328 -4.16 -10.13 -0.52
C PHE A 328 -4.16 -8.62 -0.83
N ALA A 329 -4.93 -8.19 -1.84
CA ALA A 329 -5.04 -6.78 -2.20
C ALA A 329 -5.52 -5.92 -1.03
N LYS A 330 -6.58 -6.36 -0.33
CA LYS A 330 -7.10 -5.67 0.86
C LYS A 330 -6.08 -5.64 2.00
N ILE A 331 -5.38 -6.74 2.25
CA ILE A 331 -4.32 -6.80 3.27
C ILE A 331 -3.20 -5.81 2.95
N ALA A 332 -2.70 -5.80 1.71
CA ALA A 332 -1.61 -4.91 1.30
C ALA A 332 -2.00 -3.43 1.41
N ALA A 333 -3.21 -3.08 0.97
CA ALA A 333 -3.74 -1.72 1.06
C ALA A 333 -3.88 -1.26 2.52
N GLN A 334 -4.48 -2.09 3.39
CA GLN A 334 -4.70 -1.76 4.80
C GLN A 334 -3.42 -1.79 5.63
N ALA A 335 -2.46 -2.65 5.31
CA ALA A 335 -1.25 -2.82 6.12
C ALA A 335 -0.28 -1.64 6.05
N GLY A 336 -0.26 -0.88 4.94
CA GLY A 336 0.56 0.32 4.81
C GLY A 336 1.22 0.55 3.45
N MET A 337 0.98 -0.30 2.44
CA MET A 337 1.59 -0.13 1.11
C MET A 337 1.24 1.23 0.48
N LEU A 338 0.02 1.73 0.72
CA LEU A 338 -0.42 3.05 0.23
C LEU A 338 0.41 4.20 0.82
N ALA A 339 0.81 4.11 2.10
CA ALA A 339 1.64 5.12 2.75
C ALA A 339 3.04 5.20 2.14
N PHE A 340 3.64 4.06 1.78
CA PHE A 340 4.93 4.03 1.07
C PHE A 340 4.85 4.72 -0.30
N LEU A 341 3.79 4.47 -1.07
CA LEU A 341 3.59 5.11 -2.38
C LEU A 341 3.30 6.60 -2.24
N GLN A 342 2.51 6.99 -1.22
CA GLN A 342 2.18 8.38 -0.95
C GLN A 342 3.41 9.19 -0.55
N PHE A 343 4.31 8.64 0.27
CA PHE A 343 5.59 9.29 0.58
C PHE A 343 6.39 9.59 -0.69
N GLY A 344 6.52 8.61 -1.60
CA GLY A 344 7.18 8.81 -2.89
C GLY A 344 6.54 9.94 -3.68
N LYS A 345 5.21 10.03 -3.68
CA LYS A 345 4.46 11.09 -4.36
C LYS A 345 4.73 12.46 -3.74
N THR A 346 4.74 12.58 -2.41
CA THR A 346 5.12 13.81 -1.70
C THR A 346 6.51 14.31 -2.13
N VAL A 347 7.48 13.39 -2.30
CA VAL A 347 8.82 13.76 -2.83
C VAL A 347 8.71 14.32 -4.24
N THR A 348 7.86 13.76 -5.11
CA THR A 348 7.67 14.30 -6.47
C THR A 348 7.03 15.68 -6.50
N GLU A 349 6.25 16.05 -5.47
CA GLU A 349 5.53 17.33 -5.37
C GLU A 349 6.34 18.45 -4.68
N SER A 350 7.53 18.14 -4.17
CA SER A 350 8.44 19.10 -3.53
C SER A 350 9.00 20.17 -4.50
N LYS A 351 9.69 21.20 -3.97
CA LYS A 351 10.30 22.28 -4.78
C LYS A 351 11.24 21.72 -5.86
N LYS A 352 11.22 22.33 -7.05
CA LYS A 352 12.13 21.96 -8.14
C LYS A 352 13.52 22.54 -7.86
N ASP A 353 14.48 21.68 -7.55
CA ASP A 353 15.89 22.02 -7.43
C ASP A 353 16.77 20.89 -8.02
N PRO A 354 18.08 21.14 -8.29
CA PRO A 354 18.95 20.12 -8.85
C PRO A 354 19.14 18.91 -7.93
N ILE A 355 19.12 19.08 -6.60
CA ILE A 355 19.27 17.98 -5.64
C ILE A 355 18.07 17.04 -5.73
N LYS A 356 16.86 17.58 -5.93
CA LYS A 356 15.64 16.79 -6.12
C LYS A 356 15.79 15.79 -7.26
N LEU A 357 16.48 16.13 -8.36
CA LEU A 357 16.72 15.16 -9.43
C LEU A 357 17.45 13.92 -8.91
N LEU A 358 18.51 14.10 -8.11
CA LEU A 358 19.23 12.97 -7.50
C LEU A 358 18.32 12.16 -6.58
N LYS A 359 17.47 12.84 -5.79
CA LYS A 359 16.49 12.18 -4.90
C LYS A 359 15.43 11.39 -5.66
N LEU A 360 14.97 11.89 -6.81
CA LEU A 360 14.07 11.17 -7.70
C LEU A 360 14.76 9.94 -8.32
N LEU A 361 16.04 10.04 -8.64
CA LEU A 361 16.82 8.88 -9.10
C LEU A 361 16.98 7.82 -7.99
N ASP A 362 17.16 8.23 -6.72
CA ASP A 362 17.22 7.30 -5.58
C ASP A 362 15.87 6.54 -5.40
N ILE A 363 14.74 7.25 -5.56
CA ILE A 363 13.40 6.64 -5.56
C ILE A 363 13.24 5.69 -6.74
N PHE A 364 13.63 6.13 -7.94
CA PHE A 364 13.57 5.32 -9.15
C PHE A 364 14.41 4.05 -9.03
N ALA A 365 15.62 4.14 -8.44
CA ALA A 365 16.47 2.99 -8.19
C ALA A 365 15.77 1.95 -7.30
N SER A 366 15.16 2.41 -6.21
CA SER A 366 14.44 1.54 -5.27
C SER A 366 13.23 0.86 -5.92
N LEU A 367 12.44 1.60 -6.71
CA LEU A 367 11.29 1.05 -7.44
C LEU A 367 11.73 0.08 -8.55
N ASN A 368 12.79 0.41 -9.30
CA ASN A 368 13.31 -0.43 -10.37
C ASN A 368 13.89 -1.75 -9.83
N LYS A 369 14.55 -1.71 -8.65
CA LYS A 369 15.03 -2.91 -7.94
C LYS A 369 13.90 -3.88 -7.58
N LEU A 370 12.71 -3.35 -7.26
CA LEU A 370 11.54 -4.14 -6.85
C LEU A 370 10.56 -4.42 -7.99
N ARG A 371 10.87 -4.00 -9.23
CA ARG A 371 9.94 -4.05 -10.36
C ARG A 371 9.33 -5.44 -10.60
N LEU A 372 10.14 -6.49 -10.57
CA LEU A 372 9.68 -7.87 -10.79
C LEU A 372 8.79 -8.36 -9.64
N ASP A 373 9.15 -8.01 -8.40
CA ASP A 373 8.35 -8.33 -7.23
C ASP A 373 6.99 -7.63 -7.27
N PHE A 374 6.96 -6.34 -7.63
CA PHE A 374 5.71 -5.59 -7.80
C PHE A 374 4.80 -6.21 -8.87
N ASN A 375 5.36 -6.55 -10.03
CA ASN A 375 4.59 -7.15 -11.12
C ASN A 375 4.02 -8.53 -10.74
N ARG A 376 4.76 -9.32 -9.96
CA ARG A 376 4.30 -10.64 -9.53
C ARG A 376 3.25 -10.56 -8.42
N LEU A 377 3.51 -9.75 -7.39
CA LEU A 377 2.64 -9.64 -6.22
C LEU A 377 1.35 -8.86 -6.51
N PHE A 378 1.49 -7.70 -7.16
CA PHE A 378 0.38 -6.77 -7.36
C PHE A 378 -0.16 -6.78 -8.79
N GLY A 379 0.22 -7.75 -9.64
CA GLY A 379 -0.18 -7.80 -11.05
C GLY A 379 -1.63 -8.18 -11.33
N GLY A 380 -2.36 -8.74 -10.35
CA GLY A 380 -3.75 -9.15 -10.54
C GLY A 380 -4.75 -7.99 -10.52
N ALA A 381 -5.92 -8.19 -11.14
CA ALA A 381 -6.96 -7.16 -11.28
C ALA A 381 -7.44 -6.57 -9.94
N SER A 382 -7.47 -7.37 -8.87
CA SER A 382 -7.86 -6.92 -7.52
C SER A 382 -6.90 -5.91 -6.90
N CYS A 383 -5.66 -5.80 -7.41
CA CYS A 383 -4.64 -4.83 -6.96
C CYS A 383 -4.62 -3.54 -7.78
N ALA A 384 -5.68 -3.24 -8.55
CA ALA A 384 -5.73 -2.09 -9.46
C ALA A 384 -5.38 -0.74 -8.79
N GLU A 385 -5.79 -0.52 -7.53
CA GLU A 385 -5.45 0.69 -6.78
C GLU A 385 -3.93 0.83 -6.59
N ILE A 386 -3.27 -0.22 -6.08
CA ILE A 386 -1.81 -0.24 -5.86
C ILE A 386 -1.07 -0.10 -7.20
N GLN A 387 -1.55 -0.78 -8.25
CA GLN A 387 -0.97 -0.66 -9.60
C GLN A 387 -1.07 0.77 -10.13
N ASN A 388 -2.24 1.40 -10.01
CA ASN A 388 -2.48 2.76 -10.49
C ASN A 388 -1.60 3.76 -9.76
N LEU A 389 -1.48 3.65 -8.44
CA LEU A 389 -0.61 4.51 -7.62
C LEU A 389 0.87 4.28 -7.93
N THR A 390 1.29 3.02 -8.11
CA THR A 390 2.68 2.69 -8.48
C THR A 390 3.03 3.26 -9.87
N ARG A 391 2.12 3.12 -10.84
CA ARG A 391 2.29 3.68 -12.19
C ARG A 391 2.31 5.21 -12.17
N ASP A 392 1.42 5.84 -11.42
CA ASP A 392 1.40 7.30 -11.24
C ASP A 392 2.70 7.80 -10.60
N LEU A 393 3.18 7.13 -9.55
CA LEU A 393 4.46 7.46 -8.91
C LEU A 393 5.63 7.32 -9.88
N ILE A 394 5.76 6.19 -10.58
CA ILE A 394 6.82 6.00 -11.59
C ILE A 394 6.74 7.09 -12.65
N LYS A 395 5.53 7.40 -13.14
CA LYS A 395 5.32 8.45 -14.13
C LYS A 395 5.83 9.80 -13.62
N ARG A 396 5.41 10.22 -12.43
CA ARG A 396 5.83 11.49 -11.81
C ARG A 396 7.32 11.56 -11.55
N VAL A 397 7.94 10.46 -11.12
CA VAL A 397 9.40 10.40 -10.90
C VAL A 397 10.14 10.60 -12.21
N ILE A 398 9.75 9.89 -13.27
CA ILE A 398 10.37 9.98 -14.59
C ILE A 398 10.17 11.36 -15.22
N ASP A 399 8.94 11.88 -15.20
CA ASP A 399 8.61 13.22 -15.70
C ASP A 399 9.41 14.28 -14.91
N GLY A 400 9.47 14.17 -13.58
CA GLY A 400 10.23 15.07 -12.72
C GLY A 400 11.74 15.07 -12.99
N VAL A 401 12.34 13.89 -13.20
CA VAL A 401 13.77 13.78 -13.58
C VAL A 401 14.01 14.46 -14.93
N ALA A 402 13.16 14.18 -15.92
CA ALA A 402 13.32 14.76 -17.25
C ALA A 402 13.12 16.28 -17.24
N GLU A 403 12.05 16.78 -16.60
CA GLU A 403 11.76 18.20 -16.49
C GLU A 403 12.92 18.97 -15.83
N ILE A 404 13.40 18.52 -14.67
CA ILE A 404 14.49 19.20 -13.97
C ILE A 404 15.77 19.18 -14.81
N PHE A 405 16.06 18.06 -15.48
CA PHE A 405 17.25 17.93 -16.32
C PHE A 405 17.23 18.92 -17.50
N TRP A 406 16.12 18.98 -18.24
CA TRP A 406 16.01 19.86 -19.42
C TRP A 406 15.85 21.34 -19.05
N GLU A 407 15.29 21.65 -17.89
CA GLU A 407 15.14 23.04 -17.43
C GLU A 407 16.46 23.63 -16.88
N LEU A 408 17.39 22.79 -16.44
CA LEU A 408 18.61 23.21 -15.76
C LEU A 408 19.46 24.21 -16.57
N LYS A 409 19.56 24.03 -17.89
CA LYS A 409 20.28 24.96 -18.77
C LYS A 409 19.71 26.37 -18.69
N VAL A 410 18.39 26.50 -18.84
CA VAL A 410 17.69 27.80 -18.80
C VAL A 410 17.90 28.45 -17.43
N GLN A 411 17.82 27.66 -16.36
CA GLN A 411 18.04 28.15 -15.00
C GLN A 411 19.46 28.67 -14.80
N VAL A 412 20.47 27.96 -15.32
CA VAL A 412 21.87 28.43 -15.31
C VAL A 412 22.00 29.74 -16.10
N GLU A 413 21.40 29.86 -17.27
CA GLU A 413 21.45 31.08 -18.09
C GLU A 413 20.82 32.28 -17.37
N LEU A 414 19.72 32.09 -16.66
CA LEU A 414 19.03 33.16 -15.91
C LEU A 414 19.88 33.74 -14.77
N GLN A 415 20.80 32.96 -14.20
CA GLN A 415 21.69 33.44 -13.13
C GLN A 415 22.65 34.54 -13.60
N ARG A 416 22.85 34.70 -14.92
CA ARG A 416 23.71 35.75 -15.49
C ARG A 416 23.33 37.17 -15.04
N GLN A 417 22.05 37.40 -14.74
CA GLN A 417 21.54 38.70 -14.31
C GLN A 417 21.92 39.07 -12.88
N ILE A 418 22.43 38.12 -12.10
CA ILE A 418 22.90 38.38 -10.74
C ILE A 418 24.27 39.06 -10.84
N PRO A 419 24.49 40.18 -10.12
CA PRO A 419 25.77 40.86 -10.14
C PRO A 419 26.89 39.95 -9.60
N PRO A 420 28.11 40.05 -10.15
CA PRO A 420 29.21 39.21 -9.70
C PRO A 420 29.67 39.59 -8.29
N PRO A 421 30.34 38.68 -7.56
CA PRO A 421 30.78 38.93 -6.18
C PRO A 421 31.72 40.13 -6.06
N SER A 422 31.42 41.09 -5.18
CA SER A 422 32.25 42.29 -5.02
C SER A 422 33.70 42.01 -4.55
N ASP A 423 33.95 40.82 -4.02
CA ASP A 423 35.27 40.35 -3.56
C ASP A 423 36.06 39.59 -4.64
N GLY A 424 35.51 39.43 -5.86
CA GLY A 424 36.16 38.71 -6.95
C GLY A 424 36.25 37.20 -6.74
N ASN A 425 35.50 36.65 -5.78
CA ASN A 425 35.51 35.22 -5.51
C ASN A 425 34.70 34.42 -6.56
N VAL A 426 34.87 33.10 -6.56
CA VAL A 426 34.13 32.20 -7.44
C VAL A 426 32.64 32.21 -7.06
N PRO A 427 31.71 32.46 -8.00
CA PRO A 427 30.28 32.39 -7.74
C PRO A 427 29.87 30.96 -7.36
N ARG A 428 29.00 30.82 -6.35
CA ARG A 428 28.52 29.52 -5.87
C ARG A 428 27.95 28.63 -6.97
N LEU A 429 27.30 29.24 -7.98
CA LEU A 429 26.75 28.52 -9.13
C LEU A 429 27.79 27.63 -9.82
N VAL A 430 29.02 28.14 -10.02
CA VAL A 430 30.09 27.42 -10.72
C VAL A 430 30.48 26.16 -9.95
N SER A 431 30.66 26.29 -8.64
CA SER A 431 31.00 25.15 -7.77
C SER A 431 29.86 24.14 -7.67
N VAL A 432 28.62 24.60 -7.47
CA VAL A 432 27.47 23.70 -7.31
C VAL A 432 27.21 22.90 -8.59
N ILE A 433 27.27 23.53 -9.76
CA ILE A 433 27.00 22.84 -11.04
C ILE A 433 28.10 21.82 -11.37
N THR A 434 29.37 22.16 -11.13
CA THR A 434 30.48 21.24 -11.38
C THR A 434 30.45 20.03 -10.44
N GLU A 435 30.19 20.24 -9.14
CA GLU A 435 30.01 19.16 -8.16
C GLU A 435 28.79 18.29 -8.49
N TYR A 436 27.66 18.93 -8.83
CA TYR A 436 26.41 18.25 -9.19
C TYR A 436 26.60 17.30 -10.38
N PHE A 437 27.20 17.77 -11.48
CA PHE A 437 27.41 16.92 -12.65
C PHE A 437 28.47 15.85 -12.43
N ASN A 438 29.48 16.10 -11.60
CA ASN A 438 30.42 15.05 -11.19
C ASN A 438 29.69 13.92 -10.44
N LYS A 439 28.74 14.25 -9.56
CA LYS A 439 27.90 13.25 -8.87
C LYS A 439 26.93 12.57 -9.85
N LEU A 440 26.26 13.34 -10.71
CA LEU A 440 25.28 12.82 -11.68
C LEU A 440 25.91 11.87 -12.72
N LEU A 441 27.15 12.15 -13.15
CA LEU A 441 27.91 11.31 -14.06
C LEU A 441 28.59 10.11 -13.36
N GLY A 442 28.43 9.97 -12.05
CA GLY A 442 28.91 8.83 -11.27
C GLY A 442 28.31 7.50 -11.71
N ASP A 443 28.93 6.39 -11.31
CA ASP A 443 28.47 5.03 -11.67
C ASP A 443 27.07 4.73 -11.10
N ASP A 444 26.71 5.35 -9.98
CA ASP A 444 25.42 5.14 -9.34
C ASP A 444 24.27 5.83 -10.10
N TYR A 445 24.47 7.08 -10.55
CA TYR A 445 23.40 7.91 -11.11
C TYR A 445 23.34 7.91 -12.63
N LYS A 446 24.47 7.83 -13.34
CA LYS A 446 24.49 7.91 -14.80
C LYS A 446 23.60 6.84 -15.46
N PRO A 447 23.66 5.55 -15.08
CA PRO A 447 22.81 4.52 -15.68
C PRO A 447 21.32 4.76 -15.39
N LEU A 448 20.99 5.19 -14.17
CA LEU A 448 19.61 5.49 -13.76
C LEU A 448 19.04 6.68 -14.54
N LEU A 449 19.83 7.74 -14.73
CA LEU A 449 19.44 8.90 -15.52
C LEU A 449 19.18 8.52 -16.98
N ILE A 450 20.09 7.74 -17.59
CA ILE A 450 19.91 7.24 -18.96
C ILE A 450 18.62 6.43 -19.06
N GLN A 451 18.41 5.49 -18.15
CA GLN A 451 17.21 4.66 -18.13
C GLN A 451 15.94 5.52 -17.99
N ALA A 452 15.94 6.51 -17.11
CA ALA A 452 14.81 7.41 -16.92
C ALA A 452 14.50 8.24 -18.17
N LEU A 453 15.53 8.79 -18.82
CA LEU A 453 15.36 9.57 -20.06
C LEU A 453 14.92 8.70 -21.25
N VAL A 454 15.40 7.45 -21.34
CA VAL A 454 14.92 6.46 -22.31
C VAL A 454 13.43 6.19 -22.11
N ILE A 455 13.00 5.95 -20.87
CA ILE A 455 11.59 5.70 -20.54
C ILE A 455 10.74 6.92 -20.91
N HIS A 456 11.12 8.11 -20.45
CA HIS A 456 10.39 9.35 -20.74
C HIS A 456 10.22 9.60 -22.24
N ARG A 457 11.28 9.42 -23.05
CA ARG A 457 11.19 9.56 -24.51
C ARG A 457 10.36 8.47 -25.17
N SER A 458 10.40 7.24 -24.66
CA SER A 458 9.57 6.16 -25.17
C SER A 458 8.07 6.47 -25.03
N TRP A 459 7.67 7.16 -23.95
CA TRP A 459 6.30 7.64 -23.77
C TRP A 459 5.89 8.72 -24.78
N LYS A 460 6.87 9.44 -25.34
CA LYS A 460 6.70 10.42 -26.42
C LYS A 460 6.90 9.82 -27.81
N HIS A 461 7.11 8.50 -27.91
CA HIS A 461 7.45 7.79 -29.15
C HIS A 461 8.74 8.29 -29.84
N GLU A 462 9.69 8.81 -29.05
CA GLU A 462 10.99 9.28 -29.51
C GLU A 462 12.10 8.30 -29.16
N LYS A 463 13.14 8.20 -30.00
CA LYS A 463 14.35 7.44 -29.68
C LYS A 463 15.29 8.29 -28.83
N PHE A 464 15.85 7.69 -27.78
CA PHE A 464 16.91 8.29 -26.98
C PHE A 464 18.28 7.85 -27.51
N GLN A 465 19.21 8.80 -27.57
CA GLN A 465 20.62 8.56 -27.88
C GLN A 465 21.45 9.17 -26.74
N GLU A 466 22.41 8.43 -26.19
CA GLU A 466 23.27 8.93 -25.09
C GLU A 466 24.01 10.22 -25.48
N LYS A 467 24.29 10.43 -26.77
CA LYS A 467 24.86 11.67 -27.29
C LYS A 467 24.03 12.91 -26.92
N LEU A 468 22.71 12.80 -26.78
CA LEU A 468 21.84 13.90 -26.36
C LEU A 468 22.13 14.33 -24.92
N LEU A 469 22.32 13.36 -24.01
CA LEU A 469 22.70 13.63 -22.62
C LEU A 469 24.03 14.39 -22.58
N ILE A 470 25.04 13.87 -23.29
CA ILE A 470 26.36 14.48 -23.36
C ILE A 470 26.27 15.90 -23.92
N THR A 471 25.53 16.08 -25.03
CA THR A 471 25.36 17.39 -25.68
C THR A 471 24.73 18.40 -24.72
N GLU A 472 23.73 18.00 -23.95
CA GLU A 472 23.06 18.89 -23.01
C GLU A 472 23.99 19.28 -21.85
N ILE A 473 24.75 18.34 -21.29
CA ILE A 473 25.74 18.64 -20.24
C ILE A 473 26.78 19.63 -20.77
N LEU A 474 27.30 19.42 -21.99
CA LEU A 474 28.24 20.34 -22.62
C LEU A 474 27.61 21.74 -22.82
N ASN A 475 26.34 21.82 -23.22
CA ASN A 475 25.62 23.10 -23.34
C ASN A 475 25.46 23.81 -22.00
N ILE A 476 25.23 23.07 -20.91
CA ILE A 476 25.11 23.66 -19.57
C ILE A 476 26.45 24.19 -19.08
N ILE A 477 27.55 23.45 -19.28
CA ILE A 477 28.89 23.96 -18.98
C ILE A 477 29.21 25.18 -19.84
N LYS A 478 28.81 25.18 -21.12
CA LYS A 478 28.96 26.35 -21.99
C LYS A 478 28.18 27.56 -21.47
N ALA A 479 26.99 27.35 -20.92
CA ALA A 479 26.21 28.42 -20.29
C ALA A 479 26.92 29.00 -19.05
N ILE A 480 27.61 28.15 -18.26
CA ILE A 480 28.45 28.60 -17.15
C ILE A 480 29.62 29.46 -17.65
N GLU A 481 30.34 29.03 -18.69
CA GLU A 481 31.43 29.82 -19.28
C GLU A 481 30.93 31.20 -19.74
N LEU A 482 29.81 31.23 -20.47
CA LEU A 482 29.20 32.48 -20.93
C LEU A 482 28.77 33.40 -19.78
N ASN A 483 28.34 32.83 -18.65
CA ASN A 483 28.02 33.61 -17.46
C ASN A 483 29.28 34.18 -16.82
N VAL A 484 30.35 33.39 -16.71
CA VAL A 484 31.64 33.87 -16.21
C VAL A 484 32.17 35.00 -17.09
N ASP A 485 32.12 34.86 -18.42
CA ASP A 485 32.53 35.91 -19.36
C ASP A 485 31.71 37.21 -19.21
N ALA A 486 30.41 37.09 -19.01
CA ALA A 486 29.54 38.25 -18.77
C ALA A 486 29.87 38.94 -17.43
N TRP A 487 30.12 38.15 -16.38
CA TRP A 487 30.51 38.66 -15.06
C TRP A 487 31.88 39.32 -15.06
N VAL A 488 32.86 38.77 -15.79
CA VAL A 488 34.18 39.41 -16.00
C VAL A 488 34.00 40.81 -16.58
N LYS A 489 33.11 40.98 -17.57
CA LYS A 489 32.82 42.27 -18.23
C LYS A 489 31.98 43.23 -17.40
N ALA A 490 31.28 42.74 -16.38
CA ALA A 490 30.40 43.55 -15.54
C ALA A 490 31.15 44.36 -14.47
N TYR A 491 32.41 44.02 -14.17
CA TYR A 491 33.23 44.82 -13.25
C TYR A 491 33.71 46.10 -13.91
N GLU A 492 33.47 47.24 -13.24
CA GLU A 492 34.05 48.52 -13.63
C GLU A 492 35.58 48.55 -13.44
N ASP A 493 36.06 47.90 -12.38
CA ASP A 493 37.49 47.80 -12.09
C ASP A 493 38.15 46.67 -12.89
N THR A 494 38.98 47.03 -13.86
CA THR A 494 39.73 46.09 -14.69
C THR A 494 40.62 45.15 -13.87
N SER A 495 41.23 45.61 -12.76
CA SER A 495 42.07 44.75 -11.92
C SER A 495 41.24 43.67 -11.21
N LEU A 496 40.04 44.03 -10.72
CA LEU A 496 39.11 43.09 -10.11
C LEU A 496 38.54 42.11 -11.13
N SER A 497 38.24 42.59 -12.34
CA SER A 497 37.82 41.77 -13.47
C SER A 497 38.84 40.66 -13.79
N GLN A 498 40.12 41.03 -13.91
CA GLN A 498 41.22 40.07 -14.14
C GLN A 498 41.40 39.10 -12.96
N PHE A 499 41.31 39.61 -11.73
CA PHE A 499 41.39 38.81 -10.51
C PHE A 499 40.26 37.76 -10.42
N PHE A 500 39.03 38.18 -10.72
CA PHE A 500 37.87 37.29 -10.78
C PHE A 500 38.01 36.23 -11.88
N ALA A 501 38.47 36.62 -13.08
CA ALA A 501 38.71 35.68 -14.17
C ALA A 501 39.73 34.61 -13.78
N MET A 502 40.87 35.03 -13.21
CA MET A 502 41.90 34.12 -12.68
C MET A 502 41.32 33.11 -11.69
N ASN A 503 40.51 33.55 -10.73
CA ASN A 503 39.88 32.69 -9.73
C ASN A 503 38.95 31.64 -10.36
N ASN A 504 38.10 32.05 -11.30
CA ASN A 504 37.14 31.14 -11.94
C ASN A 504 37.83 30.13 -12.86
N HIS A 505 38.79 30.55 -13.68
CA HIS A 505 39.54 29.64 -14.54
C HIS A 505 40.34 28.61 -13.73
N TRP A 506 40.95 29.03 -12.62
CA TRP A 506 41.63 28.10 -11.73
C TRP A 506 40.67 27.09 -11.09
N HIS A 507 39.52 27.58 -10.61
CA HIS A 507 38.52 26.73 -9.99
C HIS A 507 37.99 25.67 -10.97
N LEU A 508 37.62 26.09 -12.19
CA LEU A 508 37.16 25.18 -13.24
C LEU A 508 38.22 24.13 -13.59
N TYR A 509 39.47 24.53 -13.80
CA TYR A 509 40.54 23.58 -14.05
C TYR A 509 40.73 22.59 -12.90
N LYS A 510 40.88 23.11 -11.67
CA LYS A 510 41.25 22.31 -10.50
C LYS A 510 40.16 21.32 -10.09
N HIS A 511 38.89 21.71 -10.14
CA HIS A 511 37.76 20.87 -9.71
C HIS A 511 37.23 19.95 -10.80
N LEU A 512 37.67 20.12 -12.05
CA LEU A 512 37.29 19.24 -13.16
C LEU A 512 38.44 18.30 -13.58
N LYS A 513 39.70 18.67 -13.32
CA LYS A 513 40.83 17.80 -13.63
C LYS A 513 40.72 16.45 -12.90
N GLY A 514 40.74 15.36 -13.66
CA GLY A 514 40.64 14.00 -13.14
C GLY A 514 39.23 13.59 -12.72
N THR A 515 38.20 14.41 -12.97
CA THR A 515 36.80 14.05 -12.71
C THR A 515 36.12 13.53 -13.97
N ARG A 516 34.95 12.90 -13.80
CA ARG A 516 34.15 12.38 -14.92
C ARG A 516 33.69 13.50 -15.85
N LEU A 517 33.31 14.65 -15.29
CA LEU A 517 32.95 15.82 -16.08
C LEU A 517 34.17 16.39 -16.82
N GLY A 518 35.35 16.46 -16.19
CA GLY A 518 36.57 16.89 -16.89
C GLY A 518 36.96 15.98 -18.03
N ASN A 519 36.85 14.65 -17.84
CA ASN A 519 37.09 13.69 -18.92
C ASN A 519 36.11 13.86 -20.08
N LEU A 520 34.85 14.24 -19.79
CA LEU A 520 33.84 14.52 -20.81
C LEU A 520 34.15 15.81 -21.60
N LEU A 521 34.66 16.84 -20.92
CA LEU A 521 35.05 18.12 -21.53
C LEU A 521 36.35 18.01 -22.34
N GLY A 522 37.26 17.14 -21.92
CA GLY A 522 38.50 16.81 -22.59
C GLY A 522 39.69 17.69 -22.18
N ASP A 523 40.89 17.14 -22.40
CA ASP A 523 42.16 17.76 -21.97
C ASP A 523 42.44 19.11 -22.62
N SER A 524 41.97 19.33 -23.85
CA SER A 524 42.11 20.63 -24.54
C SER A 524 41.40 21.74 -23.77
N TRP A 525 40.16 21.48 -23.34
CA TRP A 525 39.36 22.42 -22.58
C TRP A 525 40.00 22.73 -21.22
N LEU A 526 40.47 21.71 -20.50
CA LEU A 526 41.18 21.92 -19.23
C LEU A 526 42.44 22.76 -19.42
N LYS A 527 43.23 22.46 -20.46
CA LYS A 527 44.45 23.20 -20.78
C LYS A 527 44.17 24.66 -21.12
N GLU A 528 43.09 24.96 -21.82
CA GLU A 528 42.66 26.33 -22.10
C GLU A 528 42.38 27.09 -20.79
N HIS A 529 41.65 26.50 -19.84
CA HIS A 529 41.41 27.12 -18.53
C HIS A 529 42.70 27.35 -17.73
N GLU A 530 43.64 26.41 -17.76
CA GLU A 530 44.96 26.57 -17.11
C GLU A 530 45.75 27.74 -17.74
N GLN A 531 45.76 27.84 -19.08
CA GLN A 531 46.42 28.93 -19.80
C GLN A 531 45.75 30.29 -19.54
N SER A 532 44.42 30.35 -19.57
CA SER A 532 43.66 31.57 -19.26
C SER A 532 43.94 32.05 -17.85
N LYS A 533 44.01 31.14 -16.87
CA LYS A 533 44.41 31.47 -15.50
C LYS A 533 45.78 32.13 -15.46
N GLU A 534 46.80 31.56 -16.13
CA GLU A 534 48.15 32.15 -16.10
C GLU A 534 48.24 33.48 -16.86
N TYR A 535 47.46 33.64 -17.93
CA TYR A 535 47.29 34.91 -18.62
C TYR A 535 46.74 35.98 -17.68
N TYR A 536 45.58 35.74 -17.04
CA TYR A 536 44.96 36.71 -16.15
C TYR A 536 45.81 37.00 -14.90
N ALA A 537 46.49 36.00 -14.35
CA ALA A 537 47.42 36.19 -13.24
C ALA A 537 48.58 37.14 -13.63
N THR A 538 49.16 36.95 -14.82
CA THR A 538 50.25 37.79 -15.33
C THR A 538 49.81 39.24 -15.54
N VAL A 539 48.65 39.42 -16.19
CA VAL A 539 48.10 40.76 -16.45
C VAL A 539 47.75 41.46 -15.13
N PHE A 540 47.10 40.76 -14.20
CA PHE A 540 46.75 41.30 -12.89
C PHE A 540 47.98 41.77 -12.10
N LEU A 541 49.03 40.94 -12.03
CA LEU A 541 50.26 41.27 -11.33
C LEU A 541 50.97 42.47 -11.95
N ARG A 542 51.07 42.50 -13.29
CA ARG A 542 51.69 43.61 -14.03
C ARG A 542 50.95 44.93 -13.79
N ASP A 543 49.62 44.92 -13.91
CA ASP A 543 48.81 46.13 -13.88
C ASP A 543 48.62 46.66 -12.45
N SER A 544 48.54 45.77 -11.45
CA SER A 544 48.35 46.14 -10.04
C SER A 544 49.67 46.42 -9.32
N TRP A 545 50.62 45.49 -9.38
CA TRP A 545 51.82 45.49 -8.54
C TRP A 545 53.10 45.84 -9.30
N GLY A 546 53.12 45.66 -10.63
CA GLY A 546 54.32 45.81 -11.45
C GLY A 546 54.93 47.22 -11.52
N LYS A 547 54.13 48.26 -11.30
CA LYS A 547 54.62 49.66 -11.29
C LYS A 547 55.27 50.06 -9.97
N LEU A 548 54.97 49.35 -8.88
CA LEU A 548 55.35 49.72 -7.52
C LEU A 548 56.87 49.69 -7.30
N PRO A 549 57.63 48.66 -7.74
CA PRO A 549 59.08 48.64 -7.59
C PRO A 549 59.80 49.78 -8.32
N GLY A 550 59.27 50.22 -9.48
CA GLY A 550 59.85 51.32 -10.27
C GLY A 550 59.85 52.68 -9.55
N LEU A 551 58.96 52.88 -8.58
CA LEU A 551 58.92 54.10 -7.76
C LEU A 551 60.17 54.24 -6.87
N LEU A 552 60.85 53.13 -6.58
CA LEU A 552 62.07 53.05 -5.78
C LEU A 552 63.33 52.92 -6.65
N SER A 553 63.34 53.55 -7.83
CA SER A 553 64.52 53.61 -8.70
C SER A 553 65.73 54.22 -7.96
N ARG A 554 66.94 53.78 -8.35
CA ARG A 554 68.22 54.36 -7.88
C ARG A 554 68.73 55.47 -8.80
N GLU A 555 68.11 55.67 -9.96
CA GLU A 555 68.52 56.69 -10.94
C GLU A 555 68.49 58.09 -10.31
N GLY A 556 69.51 58.92 -10.57
CA GLY A 556 69.65 60.25 -9.97
C GLY A 556 70.11 60.30 -8.50
N LEU A 557 70.28 59.14 -7.82
CA LEU A 557 70.89 59.05 -6.48
C LEU A 557 72.36 58.62 -6.51
N ILE A 558 72.82 58.06 -7.64
CA ILE A 558 74.16 57.48 -7.81
C ILE A 558 75.22 58.56 -8.04
N VAL A 559 74.83 59.77 -8.46
CA VAL A 559 75.72 60.91 -8.65
C VAL A 559 75.29 61.99 -7.66
N PHE A 560 75.98 62.12 -6.53
CA PHE A 560 75.74 63.16 -5.51
C PHE A 560 76.13 64.57 -6.00
N SER A 561 75.88 64.91 -7.28
CA SER A 561 76.23 66.20 -7.87
C SER A 561 75.55 67.39 -7.19
N GLY A 562 74.49 67.17 -6.39
CA GLY A 562 73.77 68.20 -5.62
C GLY A 562 73.88 68.09 -4.08
N GLY A 563 74.70 67.21 -3.50
CA GLY A 563 74.87 67.08 -2.04
C GLY A 563 73.78 66.29 -1.27
N ARG A 564 74.02 66.06 0.04
CA ARG A 564 73.20 65.17 0.91
C ARG A 564 71.74 65.61 1.08
N ALA A 565 71.44 66.91 1.05
CA ALA A 565 70.08 67.43 1.21
C ALA A 565 69.20 67.08 -0.01
N THR A 566 69.72 67.29 -1.21
CA THR A 566 69.03 67.03 -2.48
C THR A 566 68.73 65.53 -2.67
N ALA A 567 69.67 64.67 -2.27
CA ALA A 567 69.46 63.22 -2.23
C ALA A 567 68.37 62.83 -1.21
N ARG A 568 68.36 63.45 -0.02
CA ARG A 568 67.35 63.21 1.02
C ARG A 568 65.94 63.57 0.53
N ASP A 569 65.78 64.71 -0.15
CA ASP A 569 64.48 65.14 -0.66
C ASP A 569 63.95 64.24 -1.79
N LEU A 570 64.84 63.77 -2.67
CA LEU A 570 64.48 62.79 -3.70
C LEU A 570 64.05 61.44 -3.11
N VAL A 571 64.76 60.95 -2.08
CA VAL A 571 64.40 59.72 -1.35
C VAL A 571 63.03 59.88 -0.67
N LYS A 572 62.78 61.02 -0.01
CA LYS A 572 61.47 61.34 0.59
C LYS A 572 60.35 61.32 -0.45
N LYS A 573 60.56 61.95 -1.61
CA LYS A 573 59.58 61.98 -2.71
C LYS A 573 59.25 60.57 -3.21
N ARG A 574 60.26 59.72 -3.41
CA ARG A 574 60.10 58.33 -3.86
C ARG A 574 59.39 57.46 -2.82
N LEU A 575 59.80 57.51 -1.56
CA LEU A 575 59.14 56.77 -0.47
C LEU A 575 57.69 57.22 -0.27
N LYS A 576 57.41 58.52 -0.37
CA LYS A 576 56.04 59.03 -0.30
C LYS A 576 55.18 58.48 -1.45
N ALA A 577 55.67 58.55 -2.69
CA ALA A 577 54.97 58.01 -3.85
C ALA A 577 54.74 56.50 -3.74
N PHE A 578 55.74 55.74 -3.25
CA PHE A 578 55.61 54.31 -2.98
C PHE A 578 54.54 54.02 -1.92
N ASN A 579 54.59 54.72 -0.78
CA ASN A 579 53.64 54.51 0.32
C ASN A 579 52.21 54.81 -0.15
N GLU A 580 51.98 55.92 -0.86
CA GLU A 580 50.67 56.28 -1.40
C GLU A 580 50.16 55.24 -2.42
N ALA A 581 51.03 54.78 -3.33
CA ALA A 581 50.67 53.76 -4.31
C ALA A 581 50.35 52.41 -3.63
N PHE A 582 51.19 51.97 -2.69
CA PHE A 582 50.97 50.74 -1.92
C PHE A 582 49.68 50.81 -1.10
N ASP A 583 49.45 51.92 -0.38
CA ASP A 583 48.23 52.14 0.41
C ASP A 583 46.98 52.03 -0.46
N ASN A 584 47.00 52.64 -1.65
CA ASN A 584 45.89 52.62 -2.58
C ASN A 584 45.61 51.20 -3.08
N ILE A 585 46.65 50.45 -3.48
CA ILE A 585 46.52 49.04 -3.91
C ILE A 585 46.01 48.19 -2.75
N TYR A 586 46.64 48.26 -1.58
CA TYR A 586 46.29 47.45 -0.42
C TYR A 586 44.87 47.73 0.07
N LYS A 587 44.48 49.01 0.19
CA LYS A 587 43.12 49.41 0.56
C LYS A 587 42.08 48.84 -0.41
N LYS A 588 42.38 48.89 -1.72
CA LYS A 588 41.49 48.38 -2.77
C LYS A 588 41.37 46.85 -2.74
N GLN A 589 42.49 46.14 -2.57
CA GLN A 589 42.58 44.69 -2.74
C GLN A 589 42.43 43.89 -1.42
N SER A 590 42.51 44.52 -0.25
CA SER A 590 42.41 43.87 1.07
C SER A 590 41.06 43.21 1.37
N ASN A 591 40.03 43.48 0.58
CA ASN A 591 38.71 42.85 0.67
C ASN A 591 38.50 41.73 -0.35
N TRP A 592 39.42 41.55 -1.30
CA TRP A 592 39.28 40.53 -2.34
C TRP A 592 39.65 39.16 -1.79
N VAL A 593 39.11 38.10 -2.38
CA VAL A 593 39.25 36.74 -1.85
C VAL A 593 39.70 35.76 -2.93
N ILE A 594 40.73 34.97 -2.62
CA ILE A 594 41.06 33.76 -3.37
C ILE A 594 40.73 32.55 -2.48
N SER A 595 39.67 31.83 -2.81
CA SER A 595 39.24 30.64 -2.05
C SER A 595 40.27 29.52 -2.09
N GLU A 596 40.87 29.28 -3.27
CA GLU A 596 41.84 28.22 -3.48
C GLU A 596 43.20 28.55 -2.85
N LYS A 597 43.60 27.73 -1.86
CA LYS A 597 44.78 27.98 -1.03
C LYS A 597 46.08 28.04 -1.84
N ASP A 598 46.26 27.11 -2.76
CA ASP A 598 47.43 27.01 -3.63
C ASP A 598 47.59 28.22 -4.56
N LEU A 599 46.49 28.66 -5.17
CA LEU A 599 46.50 29.89 -5.98
C LEU A 599 46.81 31.10 -5.11
N ARG A 600 46.18 31.21 -3.94
CA ARG A 600 46.40 32.33 -3.01
C ARG A 600 47.87 32.43 -2.60
N GLU A 601 48.46 31.33 -2.16
CA GLU A 601 49.86 31.27 -1.76
C GLU A 601 50.79 31.62 -2.93
N LYS A 602 50.54 31.08 -4.13
CA LYS A 602 51.32 31.41 -5.34
C LYS A 602 51.25 32.91 -5.64
N MET A 603 50.07 33.52 -5.60
CA MET A 603 49.88 34.95 -5.90
C MET A 603 50.52 35.85 -4.84
N CYS A 604 50.30 35.59 -3.56
CA CYS A 604 50.93 36.33 -2.47
C CYS A 604 52.46 36.24 -2.53
N HIS A 605 53.00 35.06 -2.83
CA HIS A 605 54.43 34.87 -2.97
C HIS A 605 55.01 35.63 -4.18
N LEU A 606 54.34 35.64 -5.33
CA LEU A 606 54.77 36.43 -6.49
C LEU A 606 54.78 37.93 -6.21
N ILE A 607 53.77 38.44 -5.50
CA ILE A 607 53.72 39.86 -5.09
C ILE A 607 54.86 40.15 -4.10
N TYR A 608 55.06 39.28 -3.10
CA TYR A 608 56.15 39.37 -2.14
C TYR A 608 57.51 39.46 -2.84
N GLN A 609 57.78 38.56 -3.80
CA GLN A 609 59.05 38.52 -4.55
C GLN A 609 59.26 39.77 -5.41
N ALA A 610 58.20 40.35 -5.96
CA ALA A 610 58.30 41.55 -6.78
C ALA A 610 58.57 42.82 -5.95
N VAL A 611 57.96 42.94 -4.76
CA VAL A 611 57.94 44.19 -3.99
C VAL A 611 58.99 44.23 -2.88
N LEU A 612 59.09 43.17 -2.08
CA LEU A 612 59.84 43.22 -0.81
C LEU A 612 61.36 43.34 -1.01
N PRO A 613 62.01 42.62 -1.95
CA PRO A 613 63.45 42.76 -2.16
C PRO A 613 63.88 44.18 -2.56
N VAL A 614 63.07 44.83 -3.42
CA VAL A 614 63.34 46.21 -3.87
C VAL A 614 63.18 47.19 -2.71
N TYR A 615 62.10 47.05 -1.93
CA TYR A 615 61.88 47.87 -0.73
C TYR A 615 62.98 47.69 0.32
N ARG A 616 63.32 46.44 0.67
CA ARG A 616 64.38 46.09 1.64
C ARG A 616 65.71 46.69 1.22
N SER A 617 66.11 46.51 -0.04
CA SER A 617 67.36 47.06 -0.56
C SER A 617 67.38 48.59 -0.53
N TYR A 618 66.28 49.24 -0.92
CA TYR A 618 66.16 50.70 -0.90
C TYR A 618 66.25 51.27 0.53
N MET A 619 65.56 50.65 1.49
CA MET A 619 65.59 51.04 2.90
C MET A 619 66.96 50.83 3.55
N GLN A 620 67.68 49.75 3.21
CA GLN A 620 69.06 49.54 3.66
C GLN A 620 70.01 50.62 3.13
N SER A 621 69.79 51.08 1.90
CA SER A 621 70.71 52.02 1.23
C SER A 621 70.44 53.48 1.63
N TYR A 622 69.18 53.85 1.85
CA TYR A 622 68.75 55.24 2.02
C TYR A 622 67.91 55.52 3.27
N GLY A 623 67.49 54.50 4.02
CA GLY A 623 66.60 54.64 5.17
C GLY A 623 67.14 55.56 6.28
N ALA A 624 68.46 55.50 6.55
CA ALA A 624 69.11 56.35 7.53
C ALA A 624 69.01 57.86 7.21
N LEU A 625 68.89 58.24 5.93
CA LEU A 625 68.75 59.63 5.50
C LEU A 625 67.42 60.26 5.92
N VAL A 626 66.40 59.42 6.18
CA VAL A 626 65.03 59.84 6.49
C VAL A 626 64.63 59.50 7.93
N ALA A 627 65.38 58.63 8.61
CA ALA A 627 65.20 58.27 10.02
C ALA A 627 65.51 59.43 11.00
N GLN A 628 66.36 60.39 10.61
CA GLN A 628 66.79 61.51 11.45
C GLN A 628 65.83 62.71 11.44
N ASP A 629 64.70 62.63 10.75
CA ASP A 629 63.74 63.72 10.58
C ASP A 629 62.54 63.56 11.53
N SER A 630 62.06 64.66 12.13
CA SER A 630 60.84 64.70 12.95
C SER A 630 59.58 64.18 12.23
N SER A 631 59.60 64.14 10.89
CA SER A 631 58.53 63.62 10.03
C SER A 631 58.78 62.20 9.49
N SER A 632 59.72 61.45 10.08
CA SER A 632 60.15 60.13 9.62
C SER A 632 59.01 59.14 9.38
N SER A 633 57.96 59.17 10.22
CA SER A 633 56.78 58.28 10.12
C SER A 633 56.00 58.41 8.82
N LYS A 634 56.12 59.53 8.09
CA LYS A 634 55.47 59.71 6.77
C LYS A 634 56.21 59.01 5.63
N TYR A 635 57.51 58.76 5.80
CA TYR A 635 58.39 58.24 4.75
C TYR A 635 58.85 56.81 5.04
N ALA A 636 59.30 56.53 6.26
CA ALA A 636 59.57 55.18 6.77
C ALA A 636 58.30 54.60 7.43
N LYS A 637 57.20 54.57 6.68
CA LYS A 637 55.87 54.16 7.19
C LYS A 637 55.80 52.66 7.52
N TYR A 638 56.54 51.83 6.79
CA TYR A 638 56.50 50.38 6.89
C TYR A 638 57.86 49.83 7.34
N THR A 639 57.86 48.90 8.31
CA THR A 639 59.02 48.03 8.51
C THR A 639 58.99 46.90 7.47
N VAL A 640 60.14 46.28 7.23
CA VAL A 640 60.22 45.19 6.26
C VAL A 640 59.35 44.01 6.70
N GLU A 641 59.34 43.72 7.99
CA GLU A 641 58.55 42.65 8.62
C GLU A 641 57.04 42.94 8.53
N ASN A 642 56.63 44.20 8.74
CA ASN A 642 55.21 44.58 8.63
C ASN A 642 54.74 44.51 7.17
N LEU A 643 55.56 44.97 6.23
CA LEU A 643 55.22 44.91 4.80
C LEU A 643 55.11 43.46 4.33
N GLU A 644 56.02 42.59 4.78
CA GLU A 644 55.98 41.15 4.55
C GLU A 644 54.69 40.52 5.09
N ALA A 645 54.35 40.78 6.36
CA ALA A 645 53.14 40.27 6.97
C ALA A 645 51.87 40.74 6.22
N MET A 646 51.83 42.02 5.82
CA MET A 646 50.71 42.57 5.04
C MET A 646 50.56 41.86 3.69
N LEU A 647 51.64 41.68 2.94
CA LEU A 647 51.61 41.03 1.62
C LEU A 647 51.20 39.56 1.69
N LEU A 648 51.71 38.82 2.68
CA LEU A 648 51.37 37.42 2.89
C LEU A 648 49.95 37.21 3.45
N SER A 649 49.36 38.25 4.07
CA SER A 649 47.99 38.23 4.58
C SER A 649 46.91 38.58 3.54
N LEU A 650 47.30 38.96 2.32
CA LEU A 650 46.36 39.32 1.26
C LEU A 650 45.47 38.14 0.84
N TYR A 651 44.27 38.49 0.37
CA TYR A 651 43.29 37.60 -0.25
C TYR A 651 42.74 36.45 0.61
N GLN A 652 42.94 36.52 1.92
CA GLN A 652 42.40 35.53 2.83
C GLN A 652 40.86 35.59 2.88
N PRO A 653 40.18 34.43 2.95
CA PRO A 653 38.74 34.40 3.18
C PRO A 653 38.41 35.06 4.53
N LYS A 654 37.53 36.05 4.54
CA LYS A 654 37.05 36.65 5.79
C LYS A 654 35.93 35.79 6.39
N PRO A 655 35.93 35.51 7.70
CA PRO A 655 34.80 34.86 8.36
C PRO A 655 33.61 35.84 8.39
N GLY A 656 32.75 35.78 7.37
CA GLY A 656 31.52 36.57 7.27
C GLY A 656 30.28 35.74 7.57
N ARG A 657 29.47 36.20 8.55
CA ARG A 657 28.08 35.76 8.75
C ARG A 657 27.32 35.96 7.45
N TYR A 658 26.91 34.88 6.78
CA TYR A 658 26.03 34.95 5.62
C TYR A 658 24.72 35.63 6.03
N GLY A 659 24.49 36.84 5.50
CA GLY A 659 23.22 37.53 5.65
C GLY A 659 22.11 36.71 5.00
N SER A 660 21.08 36.41 5.79
CA SER A 660 19.80 35.90 5.30
C SER A 660 19.31 36.79 4.15
N PHE A 661 19.11 36.20 2.98
CA PHE A 661 18.48 36.88 1.85
C PHE A 661 17.12 37.42 2.28
N LYS A 662 16.92 38.74 2.19
CA LYS A 662 15.58 39.34 2.22
C LYS A 662 14.92 39.04 0.88
N GLY A 663 13.85 38.27 0.93
CA GLY A 663 13.02 37.93 -0.22
C GLY A 663 12.32 39.15 -0.82
N MET A 664 12.15 39.10 -2.14
CA MET A 664 11.16 39.87 -2.88
C MET A 664 10.36 38.90 -3.78
N PRO A 665 9.06 39.08 -4.02
CA PRO A 665 8.16 37.96 -4.29
C PRO A 665 8.04 37.51 -5.75
N THR A 666 7.80 36.20 -5.85
CA THR A 666 6.97 35.42 -6.78
C THR A 666 7.32 35.34 -8.27
N GLY A 667 7.70 34.13 -8.66
CA GLY A 667 7.77 33.63 -10.03
C GLY A 667 8.66 32.40 -10.12
N GLY A 668 8.25 31.28 -9.50
CA GLY A 668 8.81 29.92 -9.70
C GLY A 668 10.33 29.80 -9.89
N LYS A 669 11.15 30.39 -9.00
CA LYS A 669 12.62 30.31 -9.12
C LYS A 669 13.18 29.12 -8.35
N PHE A 670 14.10 28.40 -8.99
CA PHE A 670 14.96 27.38 -8.41
C PHE A 670 15.80 28.02 -7.29
N ASP A 671 15.70 27.45 -6.09
CA ASP A 671 16.52 27.87 -4.96
C ASP A 671 17.84 27.09 -5.03
N ILE A 672 18.90 27.71 -5.55
CA ILE A 672 20.27 27.15 -5.49
C ILE A 672 20.83 27.47 -4.09
N GLY A 673 20.12 27.02 -3.07
CA GLY A 673 20.41 27.22 -1.66
C GLY A 673 20.97 25.96 -1.03
N VAL A 674 22.17 25.53 -1.42
CA VAL A 674 22.87 24.42 -0.76
C VAL A 674 23.97 25.00 0.12
N ALA A 675 23.82 24.83 1.44
CA ALA A 675 24.87 25.08 2.41
C ALA A 675 25.66 23.79 2.67
N ASP A 676 26.95 23.85 2.34
CA ASP A 676 28.08 23.07 2.88
C ASP A 676 28.03 21.53 2.79
N LEU A 677 28.45 20.97 1.65
CA LEU A 677 28.74 19.55 1.43
C LEU A 677 30.06 19.05 2.08
N ARG A 678 30.68 19.82 3.00
CA ARG A 678 32.02 19.51 3.55
C ARG A 678 32.07 18.70 4.87
N ARG A 679 30.97 18.14 5.38
CA ARG A 679 31.00 17.34 6.63
C ARG A 679 30.72 15.86 6.43
N THR A 680 31.61 15.15 5.73
CA THR A 680 31.74 13.68 5.83
C THR A 680 33.18 13.24 5.54
N ALA A 681 34.16 13.74 6.30
CA ALA A 681 35.50 13.14 6.36
C ALA A 681 36.27 13.58 7.62
N SER A 682 35.77 13.25 8.82
CA SER A 682 36.63 13.14 10.01
C SER A 682 35.88 12.45 11.15
N ALA A 683 35.96 11.12 11.19
CA ALA A 683 35.76 10.30 12.39
C ALA A 683 36.12 8.84 12.07
N VAL A 684 37.40 8.58 11.78
CA VAL A 684 38.05 7.31 12.08
C VAL A 684 39.44 7.64 12.62
N ALA A 685 39.49 7.80 13.93
CA ALA A 685 40.58 7.41 14.82
C ALA A 685 39.92 7.00 16.13
#